data_AF-A0A969GL07-F1
#
_entry.id   AF-A0A969GL07-F1
#
_cell.length_a   1.000
_cell.length_b   1.000
_cell.length_c   1.000
_cell.angle_alpha   90.00
_cell.angle_beta   90.00
_cell.angle_gamma   90.00
#
_symmetry.space_group_name_H-M   'P 1'
#
loop_
_entity.id
_entity.type
_entity.pdbx_description
1 polymer ?
#
loop_
_entity_poly.entity_id
_entity_poly.type
_entity_poly.pdbx_seq_one_letter_code
_entity_poly.pdbx_strand_id
1 'polypeptide(L)'
;MPAWWSTWRSINRVAAANAQADASPDCPFAKNLVAESIKKIVDGYGAANPLEYVVIVGNDNVIPFFRHPDQASLANERNYVPPVRDATASQASLRLGYVLGQDRYGADVIISFNDGTLPIPNLGVGRLVETTGEVIGMIDAYLSTPNGVVATPTSSLVTGYDFLDDAANAVRQEFEAGIGNPSTTLIADRTWAPTDPRSWSSQQLSDTLLSQRHDLVFLAGHFSASSALAADYSTRLLASQVANSLVDWTNILIFSAGCHSGYNIVNEHGVPFVTVEPDWAQAFARKKATFIGGTGYQYGDTDFVEYGERLYQEFSKQLRRGQGPVAIGKALAAAKLQYLADTGTMRPIHEKSLLQATLFGLPMLKINMPTGRGDPAGETSVVGSTTPFNVDPGLTLGLTYFDLIVNPTLTEKSVTLKDTASDATIEAKYLSGANGVVTNPAEPVLPLEKRNVTAANTVLRGVGFRGGAYQDAPNIFPLTGAATTEIRGVHPIFFSDTFYPVRPWNINYFAALANGPTWLMALPAQYRSESSTSVDGILRKYGRMDFRLYYSANTQSFDSAAFQTQIIPALAAPPEIARVVSFTEGDNLNFMITVLGHPAAGIQEVWVTHTELAQNPDQSFSGEWRSLNLTQDAANSTQWKGVLPLNGKAPESIRFMVQAVNGVGLVSLDANLGDYYQPNVDPGAPSQDVSGSDSQASPTSLTFISPPTQGAYGTEVLFKVKLESNGTPIPNQKISFALDSQRLNGVTDGSGLVEFNLVLLGLPKAGQASATFAGTTLFKSVSAATAFQVVKQATEVSLENVAVPPSTRTPGHVNAVVVPRIMATLSDVGDRPLGEKNVFFNVTGPEGSFSVALITDYAGRAFLDFATLQEEPLPGGRYQVEALFSGAVTLVTGEVVTLDDDRYNPTSASQFFDVPGTPTAIDPGEQPEPDDGDDSPFKLYMPIITR
;
A
#
# COMPACT_ATOMS: atom_id res chain seq x y z
N MET A 1 -26.83 -7.08 -36.75
CA MET A 1 -26.04 -8.28 -37.11
C MET A 1 -26.49 -9.42 -36.20
N PRO A 2 -26.70 -10.66 -36.68
CA PRO A 2 -27.14 -11.73 -35.81
C PRO A 2 -26.05 -12.08 -34.79
N ALA A 3 -26.42 -12.23 -33.51
CA ALA A 3 -25.53 -12.44 -32.36
C ALA A 3 -24.53 -13.60 -32.51
N TRP A 4 -24.83 -14.58 -33.38
CA TRP A 4 -23.94 -15.68 -33.72
C TRP A 4 -22.62 -15.24 -34.40
N TRP A 5 -22.66 -14.18 -35.21
CA TRP A 5 -21.49 -13.70 -35.96
C TRP A 5 -20.51 -12.90 -35.08
N SER A 6 -21.02 -12.19 -34.06
CA SER A 6 -20.20 -11.50 -33.06
C SER A 6 -19.52 -12.49 -32.12
N THR A 7 -20.22 -13.53 -31.66
CA THR A 7 -19.66 -14.55 -30.77
C THR A 7 -18.53 -15.33 -31.44
N TRP A 8 -18.69 -15.71 -32.72
CA TRP A 8 -17.65 -16.41 -33.48
C TRP A 8 -16.36 -15.58 -33.65
N ARG A 9 -16.48 -14.27 -33.92
CA ARG A 9 -15.31 -13.37 -33.98
C ARG A 9 -14.61 -13.22 -32.63
N SER A 10 -15.37 -13.18 -31.53
CA SER A 10 -14.81 -13.07 -30.18
C SER A 10 -14.03 -14.33 -29.78
N ILE A 11 -14.55 -15.52 -30.08
CA ILE A 11 -13.86 -16.79 -29.83
C ILE A 11 -12.55 -16.87 -30.61
N ASN A 12 -12.54 -16.49 -31.88
CA ASN A 12 -11.31 -16.46 -32.69
C ASN A 12 -10.28 -15.45 -32.15
N ARG A 13 -10.73 -14.33 -31.56
CA ARG A 13 -9.83 -13.36 -30.90
C ARG A 13 -9.21 -13.93 -29.63
N VAL A 14 -9.99 -14.61 -28.79
CA VAL A 14 -9.46 -15.27 -27.58
C VAL A 14 -8.43 -16.35 -27.97
N ALA A 15 -8.74 -17.18 -28.96
CA ALA A 15 -7.81 -18.19 -29.45
C ALA A 15 -6.50 -17.58 -29.99
N ALA A 16 -6.58 -16.50 -30.77
CA ALA A 16 -5.40 -15.80 -31.27
C ALA A 16 -4.58 -15.14 -30.15
N ALA A 17 -5.23 -14.55 -29.15
CA ALA A 17 -4.55 -13.98 -27.99
C ALA A 17 -3.85 -15.06 -27.15
N ASN A 18 -4.48 -16.23 -26.96
CA ASN A 18 -3.85 -17.36 -26.29
C ASN A 18 -2.62 -17.84 -27.06
N ALA A 19 -2.72 -18.03 -28.38
CA ALA A 19 -1.58 -18.42 -29.20
C ALA A 19 -0.41 -17.42 -29.08
N GLN A 20 -0.70 -16.12 -28.95
CA GLN A 20 0.33 -15.11 -28.69
C GLN A 20 0.91 -15.21 -27.27
N ALA A 21 0.08 -15.40 -26.25
CA ALA A 21 0.53 -15.56 -24.87
C ALA A 21 1.37 -16.82 -24.68
N ASP A 22 0.99 -17.93 -25.30
CA ASP A 22 1.71 -19.21 -25.23
C ASP A 22 3.06 -19.14 -25.96
N ALA A 23 3.17 -18.31 -27.00
CA ALA A 23 4.41 -18.03 -27.70
C ALA A 23 5.32 -17.01 -26.98
N SER A 24 4.84 -16.36 -25.91
CA SER A 24 5.56 -15.33 -25.16
C SER A 24 5.27 -15.42 -23.65
N PRO A 25 5.62 -16.55 -23.01
CA PRO A 25 5.30 -16.80 -21.59
C PRO A 25 6.01 -15.84 -20.63
N ASP A 26 7.08 -15.20 -21.08
CA ASP A 26 7.87 -14.18 -20.39
C ASP A 26 7.28 -12.76 -20.48
N CYS A 27 6.17 -12.57 -21.20
CA CYS A 27 5.52 -11.28 -21.41
C CYS A 27 4.17 -11.19 -20.65
N PRO A 28 4.12 -10.58 -19.46
CA PRO A 28 2.87 -10.39 -18.70
C PRO A 28 1.76 -9.71 -19.51
N PHE A 29 2.13 -8.76 -20.37
CA PHE A 29 1.18 -8.05 -21.23
C PHE A 29 0.47 -9.00 -22.21
N ALA A 30 1.09 -10.09 -22.66
CA ALA A 30 0.45 -11.04 -23.57
C ALA A 30 -0.75 -11.75 -22.90
N LYS A 31 -0.68 -12.07 -21.60
CA LYS A 31 -1.83 -12.57 -20.84
C LYS A 31 -2.89 -11.49 -20.62
N ASN A 32 -2.53 -10.21 -20.51
CA ASN A 32 -3.50 -9.12 -20.49
C ASN A 32 -4.29 -9.03 -21.81
N LEU A 33 -3.69 -9.30 -22.97
CA LEU A 33 -4.42 -9.34 -24.25
C LEU A 33 -5.49 -10.44 -24.27
N VAL A 34 -5.22 -11.59 -23.64
CA VAL A 34 -6.20 -12.66 -23.44
C VAL A 34 -7.33 -12.18 -22.52
N ALA A 35 -6.99 -11.65 -21.35
CA ALA A 35 -7.95 -11.14 -20.38
C ALA A 35 -8.85 -10.04 -20.97
N GLU A 36 -8.28 -9.12 -21.76
CA GLU A 36 -9.04 -8.08 -22.48
C GLU A 36 -9.96 -8.65 -23.56
N SER A 37 -9.50 -9.70 -24.26
CA SER A 37 -10.32 -10.38 -25.27
C SER A 37 -11.52 -11.09 -24.64
N ILE A 38 -11.34 -11.67 -23.45
CA ILE A 38 -12.41 -12.27 -22.65
C ILE A 38 -13.33 -11.19 -22.08
N LYS A 39 -12.78 -10.10 -21.53
CA LYS A 39 -13.57 -8.96 -21.01
C LYS A 39 -14.50 -8.37 -22.07
N LYS A 40 -14.06 -8.27 -23.33
CA LYS A 40 -14.93 -7.83 -24.45
C LYS A 40 -16.16 -8.72 -24.64
N ILE A 41 -16.09 -10.00 -24.26
CA ILE A 41 -17.27 -10.90 -24.25
C ILE A 41 -18.20 -10.51 -23.11
N VAL A 42 -17.67 -10.33 -21.90
CA VAL A 42 -18.44 -9.89 -20.72
C VAL A 42 -19.14 -8.56 -21.00
N ASP A 43 -18.44 -7.60 -21.61
CA ASP A 43 -19.00 -6.29 -22.00
C ASP A 43 -20.12 -6.40 -23.02
N GLY A 44 -19.97 -7.31 -23.98
CA GLY A 44 -21.03 -7.60 -24.95
C GLY A 44 -22.31 -8.12 -24.28
N TYR A 45 -22.18 -8.94 -23.24
CA TYR A 45 -23.33 -9.41 -22.45
C TYR A 45 -23.90 -8.32 -21.55
N GLY A 46 -23.05 -7.51 -20.90
CA GLY A 46 -23.46 -6.38 -20.05
C GLY A 46 -24.20 -5.29 -20.82
N ALA A 47 -23.80 -5.02 -22.06
CA ALA A 47 -24.52 -4.08 -22.93
C ALA A 47 -25.92 -4.56 -23.32
N ALA A 48 -26.19 -5.87 -23.25
CA ALA A 48 -27.46 -6.48 -23.63
C ALA A 48 -28.33 -6.90 -22.43
N ASN A 49 -27.76 -6.97 -21.22
CA ASN A 49 -28.42 -7.52 -20.03
C ASN A 49 -27.93 -6.81 -18.75
N PRO A 50 -28.79 -6.64 -17.73
CA PRO A 50 -28.37 -6.16 -16.41
C PRO A 50 -27.62 -7.28 -15.67
N LEU A 51 -26.32 -7.42 -15.92
CA LEU A 51 -25.49 -8.37 -15.19
C LEU A 51 -25.34 -7.91 -13.74
N GLU A 52 -25.36 -8.88 -12.81
CA GLU A 52 -25.05 -8.62 -11.39
C GLU A 52 -23.73 -9.24 -10.94
N TYR A 53 -23.30 -10.30 -11.64
CA TYR A 53 -22.20 -11.15 -11.23
C TYR A 53 -21.40 -11.64 -12.43
N VAL A 54 -20.10 -11.84 -12.23
CA VAL A 54 -19.21 -12.55 -13.16
C VAL A 54 -18.57 -13.72 -12.42
N VAL A 55 -18.78 -14.94 -12.92
CA VAL A 55 -18.13 -16.15 -12.41
C VAL A 55 -17.04 -16.57 -13.37
N ILE A 56 -15.81 -16.60 -12.87
CA ILE A 56 -14.65 -17.10 -13.60
C ILE A 56 -14.46 -18.56 -13.20
N VAL A 57 -14.40 -19.46 -14.19
CA VAL A 57 -14.19 -20.90 -13.94
C VAL A 57 -12.84 -21.31 -14.52
N GLY A 58 -11.90 -21.63 -13.63
CA GLY A 58 -10.51 -21.98 -13.95
C GLY A 58 -9.49 -21.07 -13.27
N ASN A 59 -8.25 -21.55 -13.20
CA ASN A 59 -7.07 -20.82 -12.69
C ASN A 59 -6.60 -19.72 -13.68
N ASP A 60 -5.45 -19.09 -13.39
CA ASP A 60 -4.83 -18.05 -14.23
C ASP A 60 -4.41 -18.55 -15.63
N ASN A 61 -4.18 -19.85 -15.80
CA ASN A 61 -3.82 -20.40 -17.11
C ASN A 61 -5.03 -20.52 -18.04
N VAL A 62 -6.24 -20.75 -17.49
CA VAL A 62 -7.49 -20.85 -18.26
C VAL A 62 -8.11 -19.48 -18.53
N ILE A 63 -8.37 -18.71 -17.47
CA ILE A 63 -8.89 -17.33 -17.55
C ILE A 63 -7.91 -16.43 -16.78
N PRO A 64 -7.02 -15.71 -17.48
CA PRO A 64 -5.97 -14.96 -16.81
C PRO A 64 -6.51 -13.88 -15.88
N PHE A 65 -5.86 -13.68 -14.75
CA PHE A 65 -5.93 -12.43 -14.01
C PHE A 65 -5.37 -11.29 -14.89
N PHE A 66 -5.91 -10.10 -14.68
CA PHE A 66 -5.27 -8.90 -15.16
C PHE A 66 -4.00 -8.66 -14.33
N ARG A 67 -2.91 -8.36 -15.04
CA ARG A 67 -1.61 -8.03 -14.48
C ARG A 67 -1.47 -6.52 -14.43
N HIS A 68 -1.37 -5.97 -13.23
CA HIS A 68 -1.19 -4.55 -12.96
C HIS A 68 0.26 -4.32 -12.51
N PRO A 69 1.00 -3.35 -13.08
CA PRO A 69 2.33 -3.02 -12.60
C PRO A 69 2.31 -2.71 -11.10
N ASP A 70 3.18 -3.35 -10.34
CA ASP A 70 3.34 -3.08 -8.92
C ASP A 70 4.19 -1.82 -8.74
N GLN A 71 3.51 -0.72 -8.42
CA GLN A 71 4.13 0.57 -8.14
C GLN A 71 4.48 0.74 -6.65
N ALA A 72 4.17 -0.24 -5.79
CA ALA A 72 4.50 -0.17 -4.37
C ALA A 72 6.03 -0.27 -4.20
N SER A 73 6.59 0.74 -3.54
CA SER A 73 8.03 0.76 -3.22
C SER A 73 8.38 -0.14 -2.03
N LEU A 74 7.40 -0.42 -1.16
CA LEU A 74 7.48 -1.40 -0.08
C LEU A 74 6.86 -2.72 -0.56
N ALA A 75 7.54 -3.84 -0.31
CA ALA A 75 7.08 -5.20 -0.61
C ALA A 75 6.56 -5.36 -2.06
N ASN A 76 7.40 -5.00 -3.05
CA ASN A 76 7.07 -5.17 -4.47
C ASN A 76 7.00 -6.66 -4.84
N GLU A 77 6.07 -7.07 -5.71
CA GLU A 77 5.86 -8.48 -6.10
C GLU A 77 7.11 -9.16 -6.67
N ARG A 78 8.06 -8.42 -7.24
CA ARG A 78 9.36 -8.98 -7.67
C ARG A 78 10.18 -9.64 -6.56
N ASN A 79 9.88 -9.30 -5.30
CA ASN A 79 10.55 -9.88 -4.15
C ASN A 79 9.94 -11.24 -3.77
N TYR A 80 8.74 -11.57 -4.28
CA TYR A 80 8.11 -12.86 -4.03
C TYR A 80 8.52 -13.87 -5.09
N VAL A 81 9.21 -14.93 -4.67
CA VAL A 81 9.78 -15.93 -5.60
C VAL A 81 9.23 -17.33 -5.32
N PRO A 82 7.97 -17.62 -5.66
CA PRO A 82 7.38 -18.92 -5.41
C PRO A 82 8.08 -20.00 -6.26
N PRO A 83 8.04 -21.28 -5.84
CA PRO A 83 8.67 -22.37 -6.57
C PRO A 83 7.86 -22.74 -7.84
N VAL A 84 7.82 -21.87 -8.83
CA VAL A 84 7.20 -22.09 -10.15
C VAL A 84 8.28 -22.09 -11.23
N ARG A 85 8.04 -22.82 -12.33
CA ARG A 85 8.98 -22.94 -13.45
C ARG A 85 9.23 -21.61 -14.14
N ASP A 86 10.47 -21.40 -14.59
CA ASP A 86 10.92 -20.10 -15.12
C ASP A 86 10.22 -19.64 -16.40
N ALA A 87 9.96 -20.55 -17.34
CA ALA A 87 9.31 -20.26 -18.62
C ALA A 87 7.77 -20.28 -18.52
N THR A 88 7.21 -19.64 -17.49
CA THR A 88 5.76 -19.59 -17.25
C THR A 88 5.26 -18.17 -17.03
N ALA A 89 3.98 -17.95 -17.34
CA ALA A 89 3.34 -16.66 -17.09
C ALA A 89 3.20 -16.32 -15.60
N SER A 90 3.18 -17.33 -14.71
CA SER A 90 3.22 -17.12 -13.26
C SER A 90 4.55 -16.50 -12.84
N GLN A 91 5.67 -17.09 -13.28
CA GLN A 91 7.00 -16.56 -12.97
C GLN A 91 7.20 -15.17 -13.55
N ALA A 92 6.84 -14.96 -14.82
CA ALA A 92 7.04 -13.69 -15.50
C ALA A 92 6.29 -12.53 -14.82
N SER A 93 5.09 -12.80 -14.29
CA SER A 93 4.29 -11.78 -13.61
C SER A 93 4.97 -11.28 -12.35
N LEU A 94 5.46 -12.19 -11.51
CA LEU A 94 6.12 -11.82 -10.27
C LEU A 94 7.48 -11.19 -10.52
N ARG A 95 8.36 -11.81 -11.33
CA ARG A 95 9.70 -11.28 -11.64
C ARG A 95 9.67 -9.86 -12.21
N LEU A 96 8.67 -9.53 -13.01
CA LEU A 96 8.53 -8.20 -13.60
C LEU A 96 7.71 -7.24 -12.71
N GLY A 97 7.36 -7.66 -11.49
CA GLY A 97 6.66 -6.86 -10.49
C GLY A 97 5.23 -6.55 -10.89
N TYR A 98 4.38 -7.57 -11.11
CA TYR A 98 2.95 -7.40 -11.39
C TYR A 98 2.08 -7.98 -10.29
N VAL A 99 1.09 -7.19 -9.87
CA VAL A 99 -0.03 -7.61 -9.02
C VAL A 99 -1.10 -8.24 -9.90
N LEU A 100 -1.70 -9.34 -9.44
CA LEU A 100 -2.80 -10.01 -10.11
C LEU A 100 -4.14 -9.50 -9.60
N GLY A 101 -5.09 -9.21 -10.49
CA GLY A 101 -6.43 -8.73 -10.12
C GLY A 101 -7.51 -9.25 -11.07
N GLN A 102 -8.73 -9.41 -10.56
CA GLN A 102 -9.88 -9.90 -11.35
C GLN A 102 -11.02 -8.88 -11.48
N ASP A 103 -11.00 -7.80 -10.70
CA ASP A 103 -12.09 -6.82 -10.65
C ASP A 103 -12.43 -6.21 -12.00
N ARG A 104 -11.41 -6.06 -12.87
CA ARG A 104 -11.61 -5.53 -14.21
C ARG A 104 -12.60 -6.35 -15.02
N TYR A 105 -12.80 -7.65 -14.77
CA TYR A 105 -13.87 -8.42 -15.43
C TYR A 105 -15.28 -7.92 -15.11
N GLY A 106 -15.50 -7.38 -13.92
CA GLY A 106 -16.80 -6.86 -13.46
C GLY A 106 -16.91 -5.33 -13.46
N ALA A 107 -15.92 -4.61 -14.01
CA ALA A 107 -15.90 -3.15 -14.05
C ALA A 107 -16.44 -2.60 -15.37
N ASP A 108 -17.40 -1.68 -15.30
CA ASP A 108 -17.89 -0.94 -16.47
C ASP A 108 -17.04 0.31 -16.75
N VAL A 109 -16.39 0.85 -15.72
CA VAL A 109 -15.54 2.03 -15.79
C VAL A 109 -14.11 1.62 -15.46
N ILE A 110 -13.19 1.97 -16.36
CA ILE A 110 -11.75 1.81 -16.17
C ILE A 110 -11.14 3.19 -16.41
N ILE A 111 -10.39 3.69 -15.44
CA ILE A 111 -9.73 4.99 -15.56
C ILE A 111 -8.23 4.81 -15.76
N SER A 112 -7.60 5.73 -16.49
CA SER A 112 -6.16 5.89 -16.45
C SER A 112 -5.76 6.35 -15.05
N PHE A 113 -4.80 5.66 -14.44
CA PHE A 113 -4.33 5.95 -13.10
C PHE A 113 -2.84 5.68 -13.05
N ASN A 114 -2.05 6.68 -12.64
CA ASN A 114 -0.58 6.66 -12.74
C ASN A 114 -0.11 6.26 -14.16
N ASP A 115 0.69 5.19 -14.27
CA ASP A 115 1.20 4.62 -15.52
C ASP A 115 0.37 3.43 -16.03
N GLY A 116 -0.75 3.12 -15.38
CA GLY A 116 -1.61 1.98 -15.68
C GLY A 116 -3.10 2.33 -15.74
N THR A 117 -3.91 1.37 -15.30
CA THR A 117 -5.37 1.51 -15.27
C THR A 117 -5.94 0.96 -13.97
N LEU A 118 -6.93 1.67 -13.43
CA LEU A 118 -7.67 1.26 -12.23
C LEU A 118 -9.12 0.92 -12.61
N PRO A 119 -9.56 -0.34 -12.47
CA PRO A 119 -10.97 -0.71 -12.62
C PRO A 119 -11.79 -0.18 -11.43
N ILE A 120 -12.91 0.47 -11.70
CA ILE A 120 -13.85 0.88 -10.65
C ILE A 120 -14.77 -0.32 -10.34
N PRO A 121 -14.80 -0.83 -9.09
CA PRO A 121 -15.63 -1.98 -8.74
C PRO A 121 -17.11 -1.71 -9.02
N ASN A 122 -17.76 -2.67 -9.69
CA ASN A 122 -19.22 -2.63 -9.94
C ASN A 122 -19.85 -4.00 -9.67
N LEU A 123 -19.63 -4.98 -10.54
CA LEU A 123 -20.22 -6.32 -10.42
C LEU A 123 -19.47 -7.17 -9.39
N GLY A 124 -20.18 -8.12 -8.78
CA GLY A 124 -19.53 -9.14 -7.95
C GLY A 124 -18.76 -10.15 -8.82
N VAL A 125 -17.43 -10.18 -8.69
CA VAL A 125 -16.56 -11.11 -9.42
C VAL A 125 -16.06 -12.20 -8.48
N GLY A 126 -16.22 -13.46 -8.84
CA GLY A 126 -15.67 -14.59 -8.09
C GLY A 126 -15.07 -15.64 -9.01
N ARG A 127 -14.06 -16.37 -8.52
CA ARG A 127 -13.32 -17.37 -9.28
C ARG A 127 -13.43 -18.75 -8.65
N LEU A 128 -13.64 -19.78 -9.46
CA LEU A 128 -13.58 -21.19 -9.05
C LEU A 128 -12.28 -21.80 -9.55
N VAL A 129 -11.47 -22.33 -8.63
CA VAL A 129 -10.18 -22.99 -8.90
C VAL A 129 -10.11 -24.32 -8.15
N GLU A 130 -9.31 -25.30 -8.57
CA GLU A 130 -8.52 -25.35 -9.80
C GLU A 130 -8.96 -26.50 -10.70
N THR A 131 -9.13 -27.68 -10.10
CA THR A 131 -9.52 -28.91 -10.77
C THR A 131 -11.03 -28.97 -11.01
N THR A 132 -11.46 -29.86 -11.90
CA THR A 132 -12.89 -30.09 -12.15
C THR A 132 -13.65 -30.53 -10.89
N GLY A 133 -13.03 -31.35 -10.03
CA GLY A 133 -13.65 -31.83 -8.79
C GLY A 133 -13.88 -30.70 -7.78
N GLU A 134 -12.91 -29.80 -7.61
CA GLU A 134 -13.03 -28.63 -6.73
C GLU A 134 -14.11 -27.67 -7.24
N VAL A 135 -14.11 -27.37 -8.54
CA VAL A 135 -15.12 -26.51 -9.18
C VAL A 135 -16.53 -27.09 -9.00
N ILE A 136 -16.74 -28.38 -9.31
CA ILE A 136 -18.03 -29.04 -9.13
C ILE A 136 -18.43 -29.03 -7.66
N GLY A 137 -17.50 -29.31 -6.74
CA GLY A 137 -17.77 -29.29 -5.29
C GLY A 137 -18.30 -27.94 -4.79
N MET A 138 -17.73 -26.83 -5.26
CA MET A 138 -18.20 -25.48 -4.94
C MET A 138 -19.60 -25.18 -5.53
N ILE A 139 -19.87 -25.65 -6.76
CA ILE A 139 -21.18 -25.51 -7.40
C ILE A 139 -22.24 -26.32 -6.65
N ASP A 140 -21.96 -27.57 -6.33
CA ASP A 140 -22.86 -28.45 -5.58
C ASP A 140 -23.16 -27.87 -4.18
N ALA A 141 -22.13 -27.33 -3.51
CA ALA A 141 -22.30 -26.64 -2.23
C ALA A 141 -23.28 -25.47 -2.35
N TYR A 142 -23.13 -24.60 -3.35
CA TYR A 142 -24.07 -23.51 -3.59
C TYR A 142 -25.48 -24.00 -3.92
N LEU A 143 -25.62 -25.00 -4.79
CA LEU A 143 -26.92 -25.57 -5.16
C LEU A 143 -27.65 -26.25 -4.00
N SER A 144 -26.92 -26.66 -2.95
CA SER A 144 -27.52 -27.15 -1.71
C SER A 144 -28.20 -26.06 -0.85
N THR A 145 -27.96 -24.78 -1.16
CA THR A 145 -28.54 -23.67 -0.43
C THR A 145 -29.88 -23.21 -1.04
N PRO A 146 -30.88 -22.84 -0.23
CA PRO A 146 -32.08 -22.18 -0.72
C PRO A 146 -31.75 -20.78 -1.28
N ASN A 147 -31.87 -20.60 -2.60
CA ASN A 147 -31.64 -19.32 -3.30
C ASN A 147 -30.24 -18.70 -3.10
N GLY A 148 -29.20 -19.53 -2.90
CA GLY A 148 -27.85 -19.04 -2.67
C GLY A 148 -27.61 -18.50 -1.26
N VAL A 149 -28.54 -18.66 -0.32
CA VAL A 149 -28.43 -18.12 1.05
C VAL A 149 -27.93 -19.20 1.99
N VAL A 150 -26.78 -18.96 2.61
CA VAL A 150 -26.22 -19.89 3.61
C VAL A 150 -27.07 -19.90 4.88
N ALA A 151 -26.91 -20.95 5.70
CA ALA A 151 -27.52 -20.98 7.02
C ALA A 151 -27.15 -19.70 7.81
N THR A 152 -28.08 -19.21 8.63
CA THR A 152 -27.85 -17.98 9.41
C THR A 152 -26.60 -18.18 10.28
N PRO A 153 -25.56 -17.33 10.15
CA PRO A 153 -24.33 -17.50 10.91
C PRO A 153 -24.59 -17.42 12.41
N THR A 154 -23.96 -18.33 13.16
CA THR A 154 -24.06 -18.41 14.62
C THR A 154 -22.72 -18.38 15.32
N SER A 155 -21.63 -18.65 14.59
CA SER A 155 -20.27 -18.69 15.12
C SER A 155 -19.28 -17.98 14.20
N SER A 156 -18.23 -17.44 14.82
CA SER A 156 -17.11 -16.82 14.12
C SER A 156 -15.78 -17.16 14.80
N LEU A 157 -14.71 -17.16 13.99
CA LEU A 157 -13.33 -17.21 14.45
C LEU A 157 -12.56 -16.00 13.90
N VAL A 158 -11.80 -15.35 14.77
CA VAL A 158 -10.91 -14.25 14.39
C VAL A 158 -9.51 -14.48 14.96
N THR A 159 -8.49 -14.43 14.09
CA THR A 159 -7.08 -14.50 14.47
C THR A 159 -6.36 -13.20 14.16
N GLY A 160 -5.29 -12.90 14.90
CA GLY A 160 -4.42 -11.75 14.65
C GLY A 160 -3.25 -11.66 15.63
N TYR A 161 -2.23 -10.89 15.27
CA TYR A 161 -1.07 -10.58 16.10
C TYR A 161 -0.23 -9.48 15.45
N ASP A 162 0.70 -8.91 16.21
CA ASP A 162 1.58 -7.82 15.78
C ASP A 162 0.77 -6.67 15.13
N PHE A 163 1.18 -6.13 14.00
CA PHE A 163 0.49 -5.02 13.33
C PHE A 163 -0.97 -5.34 12.98
N LEU A 164 -1.32 -6.62 12.73
CA LEU A 164 -2.68 -7.04 12.36
C LEU A 164 -3.65 -7.20 13.54
N ASP A 165 -3.22 -6.96 14.79
CA ASP A 165 -4.09 -7.16 15.95
C ASP A 165 -5.27 -6.16 15.99
N ASP A 166 -5.15 -4.95 15.44
CA ASP A 166 -6.27 -4.00 15.34
C ASP A 166 -7.25 -4.41 14.27
N ALA A 167 -6.77 -4.87 13.13
CA ALA A 167 -7.57 -5.40 12.05
C ALA A 167 -8.42 -6.58 12.56
N ALA A 168 -7.79 -7.49 13.30
CA ALA A 168 -8.47 -8.61 13.95
C ALA A 168 -9.52 -8.11 14.94
N ASN A 169 -9.20 -7.14 15.81
CA ASN A 169 -10.17 -6.59 16.74
C ASN A 169 -11.32 -5.81 16.05
N ALA A 170 -11.03 -5.10 14.96
CA ALA A 170 -12.02 -4.36 14.19
C ALA A 170 -12.99 -5.32 13.49
N VAL A 171 -12.49 -6.36 12.82
CA VAL A 171 -13.33 -7.40 12.20
C VAL A 171 -14.11 -8.19 13.25
N ARG A 172 -13.50 -8.51 14.40
CA ARG A 172 -14.19 -9.15 15.53
C ARG A 172 -15.42 -8.35 15.97
N GLN A 173 -15.29 -7.03 16.12
CA GLN A 173 -16.43 -6.17 16.49
C GLN A 173 -17.54 -6.23 15.45
N GLU A 174 -17.19 -6.25 14.16
CA GLU A 174 -18.17 -6.36 13.07
C GLU A 174 -18.89 -7.71 13.05
N PHE A 175 -18.17 -8.80 13.30
CA PHE A 175 -18.76 -10.13 13.43
C PHE A 175 -19.67 -10.25 14.65
N GLU A 176 -19.24 -9.78 15.81
CA GLU A 176 -20.04 -9.80 17.04
C GLU A 176 -21.32 -8.95 16.89
N ALA A 177 -21.23 -7.80 16.23
CA ALA A 177 -22.40 -6.97 15.93
C ALA A 177 -23.36 -7.65 14.94
N GLY A 178 -22.84 -8.38 13.95
CA GLY A 178 -23.62 -9.06 12.92
C GLY A 178 -24.27 -10.37 13.37
N ILE A 179 -23.57 -11.14 14.20
CA ILE A 179 -24.02 -12.45 14.73
C ILE A 179 -24.82 -12.27 16.02
N GLY A 180 -24.48 -11.28 16.85
CA GLY A 180 -25.08 -11.06 18.16
C GLY A 180 -24.51 -11.95 19.27
N ASN A 181 -23.39 -12.64 18.99
CA ASN A 181 -22.67 -13.48 19.94
C ASN A 181 -21.16 -13.18 19.89
N PRO A 182 -20.40 -13.45 20.97
CA PRO A 182 -18.94 -13.32 20.98
C PRO A 182 -18.27 -14.20 19.92
N SER A 183 -17.18 -13.70 19.33
CA SER A 183 -16.33 -14.52 18.44
C SER A 183 -15.40 -15.43 19.23
N THR A 184 -15.04 -16.58 18.66
CA THR A 184 -13.85 -17.33 19.07
C THR A 184 -12.61 -16.54 18.62
N THR A 185 -11.59 -16.40 19.46
CA THR A 185 -10.43 -15.55 19.16
C THR A 185 -9.09 -16.20 19.43
N LEU A 186 -8.16 -16.04 18.50
CA LEU A 186 -6.72 -16.21 18.71
C LEU A 186 -6.03 -14.90 18.32
N ILE A 187 -6.14 -13.90 19.19
CA ILE A 187 -5.55 -12.58 18.98
C ILE A 187 -4.45 -12.39 20.02
N ALA A 188 -3.20 -12.28 19.57
CA ALA A 188 -2.10 -11.87 20.44
C ALA A 188 -1.97 -10.35 20.41
N ASP A 189 -1.74 -9.75 21.58
CA ASP A 189 -1.57 -8.30 21.70
C ASP A 189 -0.30 -7.85 20.98
N ARG A 190 -0.37 -6.78 20.17
CA ARG A 190 0.79 -6.25 19.42
C ARG A 190 1.99 -5.89 20.27
N THR A 191 1.81 -5.67 21.57
CA THR A 191 2.89 -5.35 22.50
C THR A 191 3.70 -6.57 22.93
N TRP A 192 3.20 -7.78 22.69
CA TRP A 192 3.91 -9.01 23.00
C TRP A 192 4.95 -9.31 21.92
N ALA A 193 6.16 -9.66 22.33
CA ALA A 193 7.17 -10.14 21.40
C ALA A 193 6.78 -11.54 20.89
N PRO A 194 7.24 -11.95 19.70
CA PRO A 194 7.05 -13.32 19.20
C PRO A 194 7.47 -14.42 20.19
N THR A 195 8.50 -14.16 20.99
CA THR A 195 9.02 -15.08 22.01
C THR A 195 8.22 -15.09 23.32
N ASP A 196 7.21 -14.24 23.48
CA ASP A 196 6.33 -14.27 24.64
C ASP A 196 5.52 -15.58 24.63
N PRO A 197 5.44 -16.33 25.73
CA PRO A 197 4.72 -17.60 25.78
C PRO A 197 3.20 -17.47 25.56
N ARG A 198 2.64 -16.24 25.56
CA ARG A 198 1.24 -15.97 25.23
C ARG A 198 1.00 -15.79 23.73
N SER A 199 2.06 -15.60 22.93
CA SER A 199 1.99 -15.61 21.48
C SER A 199 1.62 -17.02 21.02
N TRP A 200 0.49 -17.14 20.33
CA TRP A 200 -0.11 -18.43 20.01
C TRP A 200 0.67 -19.19 18.92
N SER A 201 0.66 -20.51 19.00
CA SER A 201 1.33 -21.45 18.09
C SER A 201 0.39 -22.00 17.02
N SER A 202 0.95 -22.62 15.98
CA SER A 202 0.15 -23.25 14.92
C SER A 202 -0.65 -24.45 15.43
N GLN A 203 -0.25 -25.10 16.52
CA GLN A 203 -1.04 -26.13 17.19
C GLN A 203 -2.31 -25.53 17.80
N GLN A 204 -2.22 -24.39 18.48
CA GLN A 204 -3.42 -23.71 19.00
C GLN A 204 -4.33 -23.24 17.87
N LEU A 205 -3.75 -22.77 16.75
CA LEU A 205 -4.52 -22.46 15.54
C LEU A 205 -5.21 -23.70 14.98
N SER A 206 -4.51 -24.82 14.86
CA SER A 206 -5.05 -26.12 14.42
C SER A 206 -6.19 -26.58 15.32
N ASP A 207 -5.98 -26.57 16.64
CA ASP A 207 -6.98 -26.96 17.64
C ASP A 207 -8.22 -26.08 17.61
N THR A 208 -8.12 -24.83 17.16
CA THR A 208 -9.25 -23.89 17.10
C THR A 208 -9.95 -23.90 15.75
N LEU A 209 -9.19 -23.99 14.65
CA LEU A 209 -9.68 -23.91 13.27
C LEU A 209 -10.10 -25.29 12.74
N LEU A 210 -9.33 -26.34 13.03
CA LEU A 210 -9.50 -27.68 12.44
C LEU A 210 -10.27 -28.67 13.32
N SER A 211 -10.78 -28.24 14.47
CA SER A 211 -11.60 -29.08 15.36
C SER A 211 -13.09 -28.73 15.35
N GLN A 212 -13.43 -27.49 15.00
CA GLN A 212 -14.80 -26.96 15.08
C GLN A 212 -15.14 -26.14 13.84
N ARG A 213 -16.41 -26.22 13.41
CA ARG A 213 -16.95 -25.35 12.36
C ARG A 213 -17.21 -23.94 12.89
N HIS A 214 -16.71 -22.95 12.15
CA HIS A 214 -17.05 -21.53 12.31
C HIS A 214 -17.73 -21.04 11.02
N ASP A 215 -18.86 -20.35 11.12
CA ASP A 215 -19.61 -19.91 9.93
C ASP A 215 -18.89 -18.76 9.20
N LEU A 216 -18.18 -17.91 9.95
CA LEU A 216 -17.34 -16.83 9.44
C LEU A 216 -15.94 -16.92 10.05
N VAL A 217 -14.90 -16.83 9.23
CA VAL A 217 -13.50 -16.88 9.69
C VAL A 217 -12.70 -15.72 9.12
N PHE A 218 -12.03 -14.98 9.99
CA PHE A 218 -11.00 -14.02 9.60
C PHE A 218 -9.62 -14.50 10.07
N LEU A 219 -8.74 -14.78 9.11
CA LEU A 219 -7.37 -15.23 9.37
C LEU A 219 -6.39 -14.08 9.08
N ALA A 220 -6.02 -13.32 10.12
CA ALA A 220 -4.96 -12.33 10.02
C ALA A 220 -3.65 -12.90 10.59
N GLY A 221 -2.58 -12.77 9.82
CA GLY A 221 -1.24 -13.26 10.14
C GLY A 221 -0.34 -13.27 8.91
N HIS A 222 0.80 -13.94 9.04
CA HIS A 222 1.79 -14.12 7.99
C HIS A 222 1.50 -15.34 7.15
N PHE A 223 1.48 -15.16 5.83
CA PHE A 223 1.11 -16.21 4.90
C PHE A 223 2.11 -16.32 3.76
N SER A 224 2.21 -17.53 3.23
CA SER A 224 2.59 -17.79 1.85
C SER A 224 1.38 -18.39 1.12
N ALA A 225 1.53 -18.72 -0.17
CA ALA A 225 0.48 -19.38 -0.95
C ALA A 225 -0.04 -20.69 -0.32
N SER A 226 0.74 -21.36 0.55
CA SER A 226 0.40 -22.68 1.10
C SER A 226 0.67 -22.87 2.60
N SER A 227 1.15 -21.83 3.29
CA SER A 227 1.41 -21.88 4.74
C SER A 227 1.03 -20.59 5.45
N ALA A 228 0.74 -20.70 6.75
CA ALA A 228 0.43 -19.60 7.65
C ALA A 228 1.34 -19.71 8.86
N LEU A 229 2.14 -18.68 9.12
CA LEU A 229 3.00 -18.58 10.28
C LEU A 229 2.18 -18.11 11.49
N ALA A 230 2.41 -18.75 12.64
CA ALA A 230 1.71 -18.42 13.86
C ALA A 230 2.33 -17.20 14.58
N ALA A 231 1.63 -16.67 15.58
CA ALA A 231 2.06 -15.50 16.34
C ALA A 231 3.39 -15.71 17.11
N ASP A 232 3.80 -16.95 17.32
CA ASP A 232 5.12 -17.30 17.88
C ASP A 232 6.29 -17.12 16.89
N TYR A 233 6.00 -16.81 15.62
CA TYR A 233 6.95 -16.72 14.50
C TYR A 233 7.83 -17.98 14.32
N SER A 234 7.39 -19.10 14.86
CA SER A 234 8.16 -20.34 14.89
C SER A 234 7.40 -21.48 14.25
N THR A 235 6.10 -21.61 14.50
CA THR A 235 5.30 -22.74 14.03
C THR A 235 4.40 -22.34 12.86
N ARG A 236 4.07 -23.28 11.98
CA ARG A 236 3.25 -23.04 10.78
C ARG A 236 2.08 -24.01 10.68
N LEU A 237 0.98 -23.53 10.09
CA LEU A 237 -0.13 -24.34 9.63
C LEU A 237 -0.09 -24.39 8.09
N LEU A 238 -0.21 -25.58 7.52
CA LEU A 238 -0.22 -25.78 6.07
C LEU A 238 -1.65 -25.86 5.51
N ALA A 239 -1.81 -25.42 4.27
CA ALA A 239 -3.06 -25.55 3.53
C ALA A 239 -3.48 -27.01 3.31
N SER A 240 -2.52 -27.94 3.24
CA SER A 240 -2.79 -29.39 3.19
C SER A 240 -3.49 -29.90 4.47
N GLN A 241 -3.15 -29.37 5.64
CA GLN A 241 -3.82 -29.72 6.91
C GLN A 241 -5.28 -29.27 6.90
N VAL A 242 -5.58 -28.12 6.28
CA VAL A 242 -6.96 -27.68 6.04
C VAL A 242 -7.69 -28.64 5.09
N ALA A 243 -7.08 -28.99 3.97
CA ALA A 243 -7.68 -29.89 2.99
C ALA A 243 -8.00 -31.28 3.58
N ASN A 244 -7.14 -31.76 4.48
CA ASN A 244 -7.27 -33.07 5.16
C ASN A 244 -8.11 -33.02 6.44
N SER A 245 -8.52 -31.84 6.91
CA SER A 245 -9.35 -31.71 8.11
C SER A 245 -10.69 -32.44 7.96
N LEU A 246 -11.19 -33.03 9.05
CA LEU A 246 -12.50 -33.68 9.09
C LEU A 246 -13.66 -32.70 9.30
N VAL A 247 -13.39 -31.42 9.57
CA VAL A 247 -14.45 -30.43 9.81
C VAL A 247 -15.22 -30.15 8.51
N ASP A 248 -16.55 -30.04 8.60
CA ASP A 248 -17.38 -29.61 7.48
C ASP A 248 -17.39 -28.09 7.36
N TRP A 249 -16.81 -27.58 6.27
CA TRP A 249 -16.75 -26.15 5.93
C TRP A 249 -17.61 -25.79 4.72
N THR A 250 -18.52 -26.67 4.34
CA THR A 250 -19.43 -26.42 3.22
C THR A 250 -20.18 -25.10 3.44
N ASN A 251 -20.07 -24.17 2.50
CA ASN A 251 -20.72 -22.86 2.49
C ASN A 251 -20.37 -21.92 3.66
N ILE A 252 -19.18 -22.03 4.27
CA ILE A 252 -18.66 -20.98 5.17
C ILE A 252 -17.95 -19.88 4.38
N LEU A 253 -17.76 -18.72 5.01
CA LEU A 253 -16.93 -17.65 4.48
C LEU A 253 -15.65 -17.51 5.29
N ILE A 254 -14.52 -17.54 4.59
CA ILE A 254 -13.18 -17.28 5.12
C ILE A 254 -12.61 -16.07 4.38
N PHE A 255 -11.95 -15.17 5.09
CA PHE A 255 -11.11 -14.16 4.45
C PHE A 255 -9.85 -13.90 5.25
N SER A 256 -8.80 -13.42 4.58
CA SER A 256 -7.47 -13.32 5.17
C SER A 256 -6.75 -12.03 4.82
N ALA A 257 -6.15 -11.43 5.85
CA ALA A 257 -5.18 -10.34 5.73
C ALA A 257 -3.73 -10.87 5.71
N GLY A 258 -3.47 -11.97 5.00
CA GLY A 258 -2.14 -12.57 4.87
C GLY A 258 -1.54 -12.46 3.47
N CYS A 259 -0.25 -12.15 3.39
CA CYS A 259 0.52 -12.10 2.13
C CYS A 259 0.33 -13.36 1.28
N HIS A 260 0.02 -13.17 0.00
CA HIS A 260 -0.13 -14.25 -0.99
C HIS A 260 -1.12 -15.36 -0.62
N SER A 261 -1.95 -15.18 0.40
CA SER A 261 -2.98 -16.15 0.80
C SER A 261 -3.99 -16.44 -0.32
N GLY A 262 -4.17 -15.49 -1.25
CA GLY A 262 -4.96 -15.65 -2.48
C GLY A 262 -4.13 -15.89 -3.74
N TYR A 263 -2.81 -16.13 -3.64
CA TYR A 263 -1.99 -16.47 -4.80
C TYR A 263 -2.21 -17.94 -5.18
N ASN A 264 -3.20 -18.18 -6.06
CA ASN A 264 -3.46 -19.51 -6.61
C ASN A 264 -2.32 -19.93 -7.56
N ILE A 265 -1.55 -20.92 -7.16
CA ILE A 265 -0.46 -21.46 -7.95
C ILE A 265 -1.08 -22.37 -9.01
N VAL A 266 -0.81 -22.06 -10.28
CA VAL A 266 -1.20 -22.94 -11.39
C VAL A 266 -0.42 -24.25 -11.27
N ASN A 267 -1.12 -25.36 -11.09
CA ASN A 267 -0.54 -26.69 -10.88
C ASN A 267 0.49 -27.06 -11.95
N GLU A 268 0.22 -26.75 -13.23
CA GLU A 268 1.13 -27.07 -14.34
C GLU A 268 2.40 -26.20 -14.35
N HIS A 269 2.37 -25.04 -13.68
CA HIS A 269 3.52 -24.16 -13.53
C HIS A 269 4.38 -24.54 -12.32
N GLY A 270 3.86 -25.36 -11.39
CA GLY A 270 4.60 -25.87 -10.26
C GLY A 270 5.85 -26.66 -10.67
N VAL A 271 6.89 -26.56 -9.86
CA VAL A 271 8.07 -27.40 -9.93
C VAL A 271 7.77 -28.71 -9.16
N PRO A 272 7.80 -29.88 -9.84
CA PRO A 272 7.48 -31.15 -9.19
C PRO A 272 8.31 -31.38 -7.93
N PHE A 273 7.65 -31.87 -6.88
CA PHE A 273 8.25 -32.16 -5.56
C PHE A 273 8.79 -30.96 -4.78
N VAL A 274 8.63 -29.72 -5.28
CA VAL A 274 9.06 -28.48 -4.58
C VAL A 274 7.88 -27.56 -4.30
N THR A 275 6.98 -27.41 -5.27
CA THR A 275 5.74 -26.67 -5.06
C THR A 275 4.86 -27.43 -4.07
N VAL A 276 4.56 -26.78 -2.94
CA VAL A 276 3.66 -27.33 -1.93
C VAL A 276 2.22 -27.17 -2.41
N GLU A 277 1.53 -28.30 -2.53
CA GLU A 277 0.12 -28.39 -2.92
C GLU A 277 -0.72 -28.95 -1.75
N PRO A 278 -1.99 -28.54 -1.59
CA PRO A 278 -2.66 -27.44 -2.30
C PRO A 278 -2.20 -26.05 -1.82
N ASP A 279 -2.39 -25.03 -2.64
CA ASP A 279 -2.48 -23.64 -2.16
C ASP A 279 -3.76 -23.40 -1.32
N TRP A 280 -3.85 -22.26 -0.64
CA TRP A 280 -4.99 -21.92 0.21
C TRP A 280 -6.33 -21.87 -0.55
N ALA A 281 -6.35 -21.34 -1.77
CA ALA A 281 -7.57 -21.26 -2.57
C ALA A 281 -8.10 -22.65 -2.95
N GLN A 282 -7.21 -23.55 -3.38
CA GLN A 282 -7.54 -24.95 -3.63
C GLN A 282 -7.95 -25.68 -2.34
N ALA A 283 -7.22 -25.50 -1.24
CA ALA A 283 -7.53 -26.14 0.04
C ALA A 283 -8.94 -25.80 0.52
N PHE A 284 -9.32 -24.52 0.49
CA PHE A 284 -10.67 -24.10 0.84
C PHE A 284 -11.72 -24.59 -0.17
N ALA A 285 -11.41 -24.63 -1.47
CA ALA A 285 -12.30 -25.18 -2.48
C ALA A 285 -12.59 -26.69 -2.27
N ARG A 286 -11.58 -27.49 -1.91
CA ARG A 286 -11.75 -28.91 -1.52
C ARG A 286 -12.68 -29.06 -0.32
N LYS A 287 -12.67 -28.09 0.59
CA LYS A 287 -13.54 -28.00 1.75
C LYS A 287 -14.88 -27.29 1.48
N LYS A 288 -15.13 -26.89 0.23
CA LYS A 288 -16.34 -26.21 -0.24
C LYS A 288 -16.61 -24.87 0.47
N ALA A 289 -15.54 -24.21 0.91
CA ALA A 289 -15.57 -22.92 1.58
C ALA A 289 -15.34 -21.78 0.58
N THR A 290 -16.05 -20.66 0.77
CA THR A 290 -15.80 -19.43 0.01
C THR A 290 -14.67 -18.66 0.67
N PHE A 291 -13.70 -18.20 -0.12
CA PHE A 291 -12.47 -17.58 0.37
C PHE A 291 -12.20 -16.22 -0.27
N ILE A 292 -11.78 -15.22 0.51
CA ILE A 292 -11.21 -13.97 0.00
C ILE A 292 -9.78 -13.82 0.52
N GLY A 293 -8.82 -13.66 -0.39
CA GLY A 293 -7.41 -13.47 -0.05
C GLY A 293 -6.71 -12.54 -1.02
N GLY A 294 -5.59 -11.96 -0.59
CA GLY A 294 -4.73 -11.14 -1.43
C GLY A 294 -3.82 -12.00 -2.30
N THR A 295 -3.74 -11.71 -3.60
CA THR A 295 -2.82 -12.39 -4.53
C THR A 295 -1.35 -11.96 -4.38
N GLY A 296 -1.07 -10.94 -3.57
CA GLY A 296 0.25 -10.34 -3.39
C GLY A 296 0.55 -10.02 -1.92
N TYR A 297 1.62 -9.25 -1.68
CA TYR A 297 1.95 -8.73 -0.35
C TYR A 297 0.81 -7.88 0.20
N GLN A 298 0.33 -8.21 1.41
CA GLN A 298 -0.73 -7.47 2.09
C GLN A 298 -0.12 -6.51 3.11
N TYR A 299 -0.82 -5.40 3.37
CA TYR A 299 -0.29 -4.31 4.19
C TYR A 299 -1.25 -3.97 5.33
N GLY A 300 -0.65 -3.54 6.43
CA GLY A 300 -1.28 -2.79 7.50
C GLY A 300 -0.46 -1.55 7.86
N ASP A 301 -0.90 -0.80 8.87
CA ASP A 301 -0.13 0.31 9.44
C ASP A 301 0.12 0.06 10.93
N THR A 302 1.30 0.46 11.43
CA THR A 302 1.70 0.24 12.83
C THR A 302 0.71 0.77 13.86
N ASP A 303 0.05 1.91 13.57
CA ASP A 303 -0.78 2.65 14.52
C ASP A 303 -2.27 2.69 14.13
N PHE A 304 -2.60 2.42 12.86
CA PHE A 304 -3.94 2.64 12.31
C PHE A 304 -4.42 1.44 11.50
N VAL A 305 -5.73 1.16 11.56
CA VAL A 305 -6.39 0.23 10.64
C VAL A 305 -6.41 0.84 9.23
N GLU A 306 -5.49 0.42 8.36
CA GLU A 306 -5.33 0.97 7.01
C GLU A 306 -5.00 -0.13 5.96
N TYR A 307 -5.02 0.20 4.68
CA TYR A 307 -4.69 -0.72 3.59
C TYR A 307 -5.59 -1.97 3.57
N GLY A 308 -5.01 -3.18 3.66
CA GLY A 308 -5.78 -4.42 3.70
C GLY A 308 -6.70 -4.49 4.93
N GLU A 309 -6.24 -3.98 6.06
CA GLU A 309 -6.99 -4.01 7.33
C GLU A 309 -8.30 -3.24 7.21
N ARG A 310 -8.23 -2.00 6.71
CA ARG A 310 -9.41 -1.17 6.45
C ARG A 310 -10.31 -1.78 5.40
N LEU A 311 -9.76 -2.39 4.35
CA LEU A 311 -10.57 -3.04 3.31
C LEU A 311 -11.36 -4.23 3.87
N TYR A 312 -10.76 -5.10 4.68
CA TYR A 312 -11.46 -6.24 5.27
C TYR A 312 -12.41 -5.85 6.41
N GLN A 313 -12.09 -4.79 7.15
CA GLN A 313 -13.05 -4.17 8.05
C GLN A 313 -14.28 -3.67 7.28
N GLU A 314 -14.10 -2.93 6.17
CA GLU A 314 -15.22 -2.46 5.36
C GLU A 314 -16.00 -3.61 4.75
N PHE A 315 -15.33 -4.66 4.27
CA PHE A 315 -16.01 -5.87 3.81
C PHE A 315 -16.92 -6.46 4.89
N SER A 316 -16.44 -6.55 6.13
CA SER A 316 -17.21 -7.05 7.27
C SER A 316 -18.45 -6.17 7.57
N LYS A 317 -18.32 -4.84 7.46
CA LYS A 317 -19.47 -3.91 7.54
C LYS A 317 -20.48 -4.15 6.40
N GLN A 318 -20.00 -4.35 5.17
CA GLN A 318 -20.86 -4.56 4.01
C GLN A 318 -21.72 -5.83 4.12
N LEU A 319 -21.25 -6.88 4.80
CA LEU A 319 -22.04 -8.09 5.05
C LEU A 319 -23.30 -7.84 5.90
N ARG A 320 -23.32 -6.76 6.69
CA ARG A 320 -24.46 -6.38 7.54
C ARG A 320 -25.41 -5.37 6.90
N ARG A 321 -25.09 -4.83 5.71
CA ARG A 321 -25.91 -3.79 5.07
C ARG A 321 -27.29 -4.26 4.62
N GLY A 322 -28.20 -3.31 4.45
CA GLY A 322 -29.59 -3.54 4.07
C GLY A 322 -30.41 -4.34 5.10
N GLN A 323 -31.52 -4.92 4.63
CA GLN A 323 -32.48 -5.67 5.47
C GLN A 323 -32.53 -7.18 5.16
N GLY A 324 -31.97 -7.61 4.03
CA GLY A 324 -32.02 -9.01 3.54
C GLY A 324 -30.63 -9.56 3.20
N PRO A 325 -30.49 -10.87 2.93
CA PRO A 325 -29.18 -11.52 2.72
C PRO A 325 -28.29 -10.77 1.72
N VAL A 326 -27.01 -10.60 2.06
CA VAL A 326 -26.03 -9.87 1.24
C VAL A 326 -25.17 -10.85 0.47
N ALA A 327 -25.06 -10.66 -0.85
CA ALA A 327 -24.16 -11.44 -1.69
C ALA A 327 -22.69 -11.07 -1.43
N ILE A 328 -21.84 -12.07 -1.24
CA ILE A 328 -20.42 -11.89 -0.86
C ILE A 328 -19.67 -11.05 -1.90
N GLY A 329 -19.87 -11.31 -3.19
CA GLY A 329 -19.22 -10.54 -4.26
C GLY A 329 -19.67 -9.08 -4.31
N LYS A 330 -20.94 -8.79 -4.02
CA LYS A 330 -21.44 -7.40 -3.93
C LYS A 330 -20.90 -6.70 -2.69
N ALA A 331 -20.79 -7.40 -1.56
CA ALA A 331 -20.18 -6.85 -0.35
C ALA A 331 -18.71 -6.47 -0.58
N LEU A 332 -17.93 -7.33 -1.25
CA LEU A 332 -16.53 -7.03 -1.58
C LEU A 332 -16.43 -5.84 -2.55
N ALA A 333 -17.23 -5.81 -3.62
CA ALA A 333 -17.24 -4.67 -4.56
C ALA A 333 -17.61 -3.36 -3.85
N ALA A 334 -18.62 -3.38 -2.98
CA ALA A 334 -19.03 -2.21 -2.20
C ALA A 334 -17.98 -1.77 -1.17
N ALA A 335 -17.25 -2.71 -0.56
CA ALA A 335 -16.14 -2.41 0.35
C ALA A 335 -14.99 -1.71 -0.39
N LYS A 336 -14.61 -2.23 -1.56
CA LYS A 336 -13.60 -1.60 -2.42
C LYS A 336 -14.02 -0.21 -2.89
N LEU A 337 -15.28 -0.03 -3.27
CA LEU A 337 -15.81 1.29 -3.65
C LEU A 337 -15.84 2.27 -2.48
N GLN A 338 -16.21 1.81 -1.28
CA GLN A 338 -16.16 2.62 -0.05
C GLN A 338 -14.73 3.03 0.27
N TYR A 339 -13.78 2.10 0.20
CA TYR A 339 -12.35 2.36 0.39
C TYR A 339 -11.84 3.45 -0.57
N LEU A 340 -12.18 3.35 -1.86
CA LEU A 340 -11.86 4.39 -2.84
C LEU A 340 -12.50 5.74 -2.47
N ALA A 341 -13.76 5.74 -2.03
CA ALA A 341 -14.49 6.95 -1.66
C ALA A 341 -13.95 7.64 -0.39
N ASP A 342 -13.29 6.90 0.49
CA ASP A 342 -12.66 7.40 1.72
C ASP A 342 -11.18 7.75 1.54
N THR A 343 -10.57 7.34 0.43
CA THR A 343 -9.15 7.59 0.15
C THR A 343 -8.97 8.82 -0.73
N GLY A 344 -8.73 9.98 -0.11
CA GLY A 344 -8.60 11.26 -0.81
C GLY A 344 -7.37 11.37 -1.73
N THR A 345 -6.30 10.64 -1.42
CA THR A 345 -5.08 10.56 -2.23
C THR A 345 -4.66 9.10 -2.35
N MET A 346 -4.85 8.51 -3.53
CA MET A 346 -4.46 7.13 -3.79
C MET A 346 -2.94 7.05 -4.00
N ARG A 347 -2.25 6.33 -3.11
CA ARG A 347 -0.83 5.94 -3.21
C ARG A 347 -0.72 4.51 -3.74
N PRO A 348 0.45 4.09 -4.23
CA PRO A 348 0.62 2.74 -4.77
C PRO A 348 0.23 1.59 -3.81
N ILE A 349 0.45 1.73 -2.50
CA ILE A 349 0.03 0.70 -1.52
C ILE A 349 -1.51 0.60 -1.42
N HIS A 350 -2.23 1.73 -1.48
CA HIS A 350 -3.70 1.75 -1.54
C HIS A 350 -4.20 1.04 -2.82
N GLU A 351 -3.60 1.35 -3.97
CA GLU A 351 -3.93 0.72 -5.25
C GLU A 351 -3.70 -0.80 -5.20
N LYS A 352 -2.53 -1.24 -4.75
CA LYS A 352 -2.21 -2.67 -4.63
C LYS A 352 -3.17 -3.42 -3.69
N SER A 353 -3.45 -2.85 -2.52
CA SER A 353 -4.36 -3.45 -1.52
C SER A 353 -5.77 -3.69 -2.11
N LEU A 354 -6.24 -2.77 -2.93
CA LEU A 354 -7.52 -2.89 -3.65
C LEU A 354 -7.49 -3.95 -4.75
N LEU A 355 -6.47 -3.92 -5.60
CA LEU A 355 -6.40 -4.77 -6.80
C LEU A 355 -6.25 -6.25 -6.48
N GLN A 356 -5.48 -6.58 -5.43
CA GLN A 356 -5.12 -7.96 -5.12
C GLN A 356 -6.17 -8.74 -4.32
N ALA A 357 -7.09 -8.06 -3.64
CA ALA A 357 -8.13 -8.71 -2.83
C ALA A 357 -9.13 -9.48 -3.71
N THR A 358 -9.02 -10.81 -3.71
CA THR A 358 -9.65 -11.68 -4.70
C THR A 358 -10.61 -12.66 -4.04
N LEU A 359 -11.81 -12.78 -4.61
CA LEU A 359 -12.82 -13.75 -4.19
C LEU A 359 -12.67 -15.07 -4.97
N PHE A 360 -12.39 -16.14 -4.23
CA PHE A 360 -12.43 -17.54 -4.64
C PHE A 360 -13.73 -18.19 -4.16
N GLY A 361 -14.67 -18.37 -5.08
CA GLY A 361 -16.02 -18.86 -4.80
C GLY A 361 -17.08 -18.22 -5.68
N LEU A 362 -18.35 -18.55 -5.42
CA LEU A 362 -19.48 -18.02 -6.17
C LEU A 362 -19.88 -16.63 -5.61
N PRO A 363 -19.76 -15.54 -6.38
CA PRO A 363 -19.99 -14.17 -5.89
C PRO A 363 -21.43 -13.89 -5.48
N MET A 364 -22.37 -14.72 -5.94
CA MET A 364 -23.79 -14.64 -5.59
C MET A 364 -24.17 -15.45 -4.35
N LEU A 365 -23.26 -16.19 -3.71
CA LEU A 365 -23.51 -16.80 -2.40
C LEU A 365 -23.75 -15.67 -1.37
N LYS A 366 -24.78 -15.83 -0.54
CA LYS A 366 -25.30 -14.77 0.34
C LYS A 366 -25.24 -15.16 1.80
N ILE A 367 -24.84 -14.19 2.62
CA ILE A 367 -24.83 -14.28 4.08
C ILE A 367 -25.99 -13.44 4.61
N ASN A 368 -26.71 -14.00 5.58
CA ASN A 368 -27.77 -13.30 6.29
C ASN A 368 -27.39 -13.12 7.75
N MET A 369 -26.73 -12.00 8.06
CA MET A 369 -26.37 -11.65 9.44
C MET A 369 -27.65 -11.48 10.28
N PRO A 370 -27.81 -12.18 11.41
CA PRO A 370 -29.04 -12.14 12.21
C PRO A 370 -29.28 -10.80 12.92
N THR A 371 -28.22 -10.04 13.22
CA THR A 371 -28.30 -8.79 14.01
C THR A 371 -27.50 -7.66 13.38
N GLY A 372 -27.60 -6.48 14.00
CA GLY A 372 -26.79 -5.31 13.65
C GLY A 372 -26.99 -4.82 12.22
N ARG A 373 -28.08 -5.19 11.55
CA ARG A 373 -28.25 -4.83 10.14
C ARG A 373 -28.63 -3.37 9.96
N GLY A 374 -28.20 -2.80 8.85
CA GLY A 374 -28.59 -1.47 8.46
C GLY A 374 -27.58 -0.82 7.52
N ASP A 375 -28.07 0.15 6.76
CA ASP A 375 -27.20 1.02 6.00
C ASP A 375 -26.72 2.16 6.93
N PRO A 376 -25.45 2.59 6.82
CA PRO A 376 -25.03 3.81 7.49
C PRO A 376 -25.94 4.96 7.04
N ALA A 377 -26.21 5.90 7.93
CA ALA A 377 -26.92 7.12 7.55
C ALA A 377 -26.15 7.77 6.39
N GLY A 378 -26.80 7.88 5.23
CA GLY A 378 -26.19 8.52 4.08
C GLY A 378 -25.88 9.98 4.42
N GLU A 379 -24.67 10.44 4.16
CA GLU A 379 -24.36 11.85 4.33
C GLU A 379 -25.10 12.66 3.26
N THR A 380 -26.00 13.53 3.70
CA THR A 380 -26.65 14.50 2.82
C THR A 380 -25.63 15.46 2.25
N SER A 381 -25.80 15.86 0.98
CA SER A 381 -24.94 16.90 0.40
C SER A 381 -25.04 18.19 1.21
N VAL A 382 -23.91 18.82 1.48
CA VAL A 382 -23.86 20.16 2.09
C VAL A 382 -24.24 21.26 1.10
N VAL A 383 -24.40 20.92 -0.18
CA VAL A 383 -24.75 21.84 -1.25
C VAL A 383 -26.27 21.87 -1.42
N GLY A 384 -26.90 22.89 -0.85
CA GLY A 384 -28.35 23.09 -0.99
C GLY A 384 -28.75 23.60 -2.38
N SER A 385 -28.09 24.67 -2.85
CA SER A 385 -28.33 25.28 -4.16
C SER A 385 -27.08 26.01 -4.64
N THR A 386 -26.81 25.96 -5.94
CA THR A 386 -25.69 26.72 -6.53
C THR A 386 -26.16 28.09 -7.05
N THR A 387 -25.23 29.04 -7.13
CA THR A 387 -25.45 30.40 -7.64
C THR A 387 -24.88 30.51 -9.05
N PRO A 388 -25.65 30.95 -10.07
CA PRO A 388 -25.13 31.14 -11.42
C PRO A 388 -24.25 32.38 -11.55
N PHE A 389 -23.26 32.32 -12.43
CA PHE A 389 -22.52 33.51 -12.84
C PHE A 389 -23.38 34.41 -13.74
N ASN A 390 -23.26 35.73 -13.57
CA ASN A 390 -23.98 36.75 -14.33
C ASN A 390 -23.09 37.51 -15.33
N VAL A 391 -21.83 37.08 -15.48
CA VAL A 391 -20.86 37.63 -16.41
C VAL A 391 -20.20 36.49 -17.18
N ASP A 392 -19.77 36.78 -18.41
CA ASP A 392 -19.03 35.83 -19.23
C ASP A 392 -17.62 35.56 -18.67
N PRO A 393 -17.04 34.38 -18.97
CA PRO A 393 -17.59 33.29 -19.82
C PRO A 393 -18.60 32.37 -19.12
N GLY A 394 -18.71 32.39 -17.80
CA GLY A 394 -19.52 31.47 -17.00
C GLY A 394 -21.02 31.64 -17.20
N LEU A 395 -21.49 32.86 -17.47
CA LEU A 395 -22.88 33.11 -17.88
C LEU A 395 -23.25 32.30 -19.13
N THR A 396 -22.49 32.45 -20.22
CA THR A 396 -22.71 31.72 -21.48
C THR A 396 -22.53 30.22 -21.31
N LEU A 397 -21.55 29.78 -20.52
CA LEU A 397 -21.21 28.37 -20.36
C LEU A 397 -22.02 27.65 -19.26
N GLY A 398 -22.91 28.36 -18.57
CA GLY A 398 -23.77 27.78 -17.54
C GLY A 398 -23.01 27.37 -16.28
N LEU A 399 -21.95 28.09 -15.92
CA LEU A 399 -21.20 27.87 -14.70
C LEU A 399 -22.00 28.35 -13.48
N THR A 400 -21.98 27.55 -12.42
CA THR A 400 -22.55 27.91 -11.12
C THR A 400 -21.53 27.65 -10.01
N TYR A 401 -21.70 28.23 -8.83
CA TYR A 401 -20.82 28.02 -7.70
C TYR A 401 -21.57 27.87 -6.36
N PHE A 402 -20.88 27.31 -5.36
CA PHE A 402 -21.34 27.27 -3.98
C PHE A 402 -20.17 27.61 -3.04
N ASP A 403 -20.37 28.56 -2.13
CA ASP A 403 -19.37 28.91 -1.13
C ASP A 403 -19.58 28.04 0.13
N LEU A 404 -18.55 27.29 0.51
CA LEU A 404 -18.55 26.33 1.60
C LEU A 404 -17.54 26.74 2.67
N ILE A 405 -17.98 26.79 3.93
CA ILE A 405 -17.10 26.95 5.09
C ILE A 405 -16.98 25.59 5.79
N VAL A 406 -15.75 25.11 5.96
CA VAL A 406 -15.43 23.93 6.76
C VAL A 406 -14.85 24.39 8.09
N ASN A 407 -15.55 24.10 9.18
CA ASN A 407 -15.08 24.30 10.55
C ASN A 407 -14.68 22.93 11.13
N PRO A 408 -13.39 22.55 11.04
CA PRO A 408 -12.93 21.24 11.45
C PRO A 408 -12.98 21.04 12.96
N THR A 409 -13.25 19.80 13.40
CA THR A 409 -13.14 19.42 14.82
C THR A 409 -11.88 18.60 15.01
N LEU A 410 -10.84 19.21 15.56
CA LEU A 410 -9.49 18.63 15.61
C LEU A 410 -9.09 18.22 17.01
N THR A 411 -8.69 16.96 17.14
CA THR A 411 -8.17 16.37 18.38
C THR A 411 -6.69 16.07 18.23
N GLU A 412 -5.86 16.65 19.10
CA GLU A 412 -4.42 16.33 19.19
C GLU A 412 -4.20 15.00 19.91
N LYS A 413 -3.23 14.25 19.40
CA LYS A 413 -2.81 12.94 19.89
C LYS A 413 -1.29 12.88 19.94
N SER A 414 -0.77 12.13 20.90
CA SER A 414 0.66 11.85 21.06
C SER A 414 0.92 10.35 21.02
N VAL A 415 2.07 9.97 20.47
CA VAL A 415 2.61 8.61 20.47
C VAL A 415 4.06 8.69 20.96
N THR A 416 4.42 7.86 21.94
CA THR A 416 5.81 7.76 22.39
C THR A 416 6.56 6.76 21.51
N LEU A 417 7.53 7.26 20.76
CA LEU A 417 8.41 6.47 19.91
C LEU A 417 9.75 6.22 20.59
N LYS A 418 10.46 5.18 20.16
CA LYS A 418 11.84 4.89 20.56
C LYS A 418 12.76 4.98 19.33
N ASP A 419 13.86 5.69 19.49
CA ASP A 419 14.94 5.75 18.52
C ASP A 419 15.63 4.39 18.43
N THR A 420 15.76 3.85 17.21
CA THR A 420 16.25 2.49 16.98
C THR A 420 17.75 2.33 17.22
N ALA A 421 18.52 3.41 17.31
CA ALA A 421 19.97 3.37 17.50
C ALA A 421 20.37 3.61 18.97
N SER A 422 19.64 4.48 19.66
CA SER A 422 19.98 4.96 21.00
C SER A 422 19.00 4.51 22.09
N ASP A 423 17.88 3.89 21.73
CA ASP A 423 16.75 3.57 22.61
C ASP A 423 16.11 4.80 23.31
N ALA A 424 16.49 6.02 22.92
CA ALA A 424 15.94 7.24 23.47
C ALA A 424 14.46 7.41 23.07
N THR A 425 13.62 7.89 23.98
CA THR A 425 12.20 8.13 23.69
C THR A 425 11.97 9.53 23.14
N ILE A 426 11.12 9.65 22.13
CA ILE A 426 10.63 10.92 21.59
C ILE A 426 9.10 10.91 21.52
N GLU A 427 8.45 12.02 21.85
CA GLU A 427 7.00 12.18 21.69
C GLU A 427 6.69 12.70 20.28
N ALA A 428 6.05 11.86 19.47
CA ALA A 428 5.49 12.26 18.20
C ALA A 428 4.03 12.70 18.34
N LYS A 429 3.61 13.69 17.55
CA LYS A 429 2.25 14.25 17.62
C LYS A 429 1.55 14.22 16.28
N TYR A 430 0.22 14.10 16.33
CA TYR A 430 -0.64 14.25 15.15
C TYR A 430 -2.02 14.81 15.53
N LEU A 431 -2.78 15.22 14.52
CA LEU A 431 -4.16 15.67 14.66
C LEU A 431 -5.10 14.67 13.99
N SER A 432 -6.26 14.43 14.61
CA SER A 432 -7.38 13.69 14.01
C SER A 432 -8.57 14.61 13.78
N GLY A 433 -9.27 14.43 12.65
CA GLY A 433 -10.49 15.17 12.28
C GLY A 433 -11.76 14.35 12.50
N ALA A 434 -12.91 14.91 12.13
CA ALA A 434 -14.21 14.23 12.29
C ALA A 434 -14.34 12.93 11.49
N ASN A 435 -13.56 12.77 10.42
CA ASN A 435 -13.52 11.57 9.59
C ASN A 435 -12.21 10.79 9.76
N GLY A 436 -11.52 10.97 10.89
CA GLY A 436 -10.28 10.26 11.23
C GLY A 436 -9.03 10.96 10.70
N VAL A 437 -8.11 10.16 10.15
CA VAL A 437 -6.80 10.60 9.68
C VAL A 437 -6.54 10.10 8.25
N VAL A 438 -5.60 10.74 7.57
CA VAL A 438 -4.91 10.22 6.40
C VAL A 438 -3.50 9.83 6.85
N THR A 439 -3.13 8.58 6.63
CA THR A 439 -1.77 8.05 6.85
C THR A 439 -1.24 7.50 5.53
N ASN A 440 0.01 7.84 5.21
CA ASN A 440 0.75 7.31 4.08
C ASN A 440 2.19 7.06 4.53
N PRO A 441 2.91 6.09 3.93
CA PRO A 441 4.25 5.75 4.38
C PRO A 441 5.18 6.95 4.32
N ALA A 442 5.87 7.22 5.43
CA ALA A 442 6.83 8.32 5.57
C ALA A 442 6.27 9.74 5.40
N GLU A 443 4.96 9.92 5.30
CA GLU A 443 4.32 11.24 5.30
C GLU A 443 3.74 11.54 6.69
N PRO A 444 3.64 12.82 7.11
CA PRO A 444 2.96 13.17 8.36
C PRO A 444 1.52 12.67 8.38
N VAL A 445 1.07 12.17 9.53
CA VAL A 445 -0.34 11.80 9.75
C VAL A 445 -1.17 13.08 9.85
N LEU A 446 -2.17 13.20 8.97
CA LEU A 446 -2.97 14.42 8.83
C LEU A 446 -4.45 14.17 9.18
N PRO A 447 -5.16 15.14 9.78
CA PRO A 447 -6.58 15.01 10.06
C PRO A 447 -7.40 15.03 8.77
N LEU A 448 -8.51 14.30 8.74
CA LEU A 448 -9.44 14.30 7.61
C LEU A 448 -10.80 14.90 7.97
N GLU A 449 -11.27 15.82 7.13
CA GLU A 449 -12.65 16.32 7.09
C GLU A 449 -13.24 16.05 5.70
N LYS A 450 -14.24 15.18 5.65
CA LYS A 450 -14.92 14.75 4.42
C LYS A 450 -16.30 15.38 4.36
N ARG A 451 -16.71 15.90 3.19
CA ARG A 451 -18.04 16.50 2.97
C ARG A 451 -18.63 16.04 1.64
N ASN A 452 -19.88 15.58 1.65
CA ASN A 452 -20.63 15.31 0.44
C ASN A 452 -20.94 16.63 -0.26
N VAL A 453 -20.39 16.85 -1.45
CA VAL A 453 -20.52 18.09 -2.22
C VAL A 453 -21.23 17.85 -3.56
N THR A 454 -22.07 16.82 -3.61
CA THR A 454 -22.85 16.49 -4.81
C THR A 454 -23.90 17.57 -5.06
N ALA A 455 -24.00 18.04 -6.31
CA ALA A 455 -25.09 18.92 -6.75
C ALA A 455 -25.83 18.24 -7.90
N ALA A 456 -27.17 18.27 -7.85
CA ALA A 456 -28.00 17.58 -8.82
C ALA A 456 -27.82 18.15 -10.23
N ASN A 457 -27.82 17.27 -11.24
CA ASN A 457 -27.75 17.61 -12.68
C ASN A 457 -26.50 18.42 -13.08
N THR A 458 -25.43 18.36 -12.30
CA THR A 458 -24.16 19.04 -12.59
C THR A 458 -22.99 18.25 -12.02
N VAL A 459 -21.78 18.65 -12.34
CA VAL A 459 -20.55 18.02 -11.87
C VAL A 459 -19.69 19.08 -11.19
N LEU A 460 -19.11 18.76 -10.04
CA LEU A 460 -18.06 19.60 -9.43
C LEU A 460 -16.84 19.57 -10.36
N ARG A 461 -16.42 20.73 -10.83
CA ARG A 461 -15.32 20.87 -11.81
C ARG A 461 -14.03 21.27 -11.12
N GLY A 462 -14.10 22.09 -10.08
CA GLY A 462 -12.94 22.59 -9.37
C GLY A 462 -13.30 23.24 -8.05
N VAL A 463 -12.29 23.45 -7.23
CA VAL A 463 -12.41 24.02 -5.89
C VAL A 463 -11.38 25.14 -5.74
N GLY A 464 -11.85 26.35 -5.45
CA GLY A 464 -11.04 27.50 -5.10
C GLY A 464 -10.93 27.67 -3.58
N PHE A 465 -9.75 27.99 -3.06
CA PHE A 465 -9.56 28.33 -1.66
C PHE A 465 -9.70 29.85 -1.48
N ARG A 466 -10.72 30.24 -0.71
CA ARG A 466 -11.18 31.63 -0.55
C ARG A 466 -10.74 32.27 0.77
N GLY A 467 -10.14 31.49 1.66
CA GLY A 467 -9.66 31.96 2.95
C GLY A 467 -9.72 30.88 4.02
N GLY A 468 -9.42 31.28 5.26
CA GLY A 468 -9.46 30.40 6.40
C GLY A 468 -8.75 31.01 7.60
N ALA A 469 -8.88 30.37 8.76
CA ALA A 469 -8.15 30.75 9.97
C ALA A 469 -7.27 29.57 10.40
N TYR A 470 -6.03 29.85 10.75
CA TYR A 470 -5.04 28.88 11.18
C TYR A 470 -4.24 29.35 12.40
N GLN A 471 -3.64 28.39 13.09
CA GLN A 471 -2.70 28.60 14.19
C GLN A 471 -1.47 27.74 13.94
N ASP A 472 -0.29 28.31 14.15
CA ASP A 472 0.99 27.61 13.99
C ASP A 472 1.51 27.19 15.36
N ALA A 473 1.80 25.89 15.52
CA ALA A 473 2.38 25.31 16.72
C ALA A 473 3.86 24.91 16.44
N PRO A 474 4.84 25.51 17.12
CA PRO A 474 6.26 25.20 16.91
C PRO A 474 6.70 23.95 17.69
N ASN A 475 7.92 23.46 17.41
CA ASN A 475 8.60 22.35 18.11
C ASN A 475 7.79 21.04 18.08
N ILE A 476 7.15 20.75 16.95
CA ILE A 476 6.39 19.51 16.75
C ILE A 476 7.24 18.49 16.02
N PHE A 477 7.42 17.32 16.62
CA PHE A 477 7.87 16.12 15.92
C PHE A 477 6.63 15.39 15.38
N PRO A 478 6.39 15.37 14.05
CA PRO A 478 5.17 14.79 13.50
C PRO A 478 5.24 13.26 13.55
N LEU A 479 4.14 12.61 13.93
CA LEU A 479 3.98 11.19 13.65
C LEU A 479 3.88 11.00 12.13
N THR A 480 4.66 10.07 11.58
CA THR A 480 4.64 9.71 10.16
C THR A 480 3.98 8.35 9.96
N GLY A 481 3.35 8.10 8.80
CA GLY A 481 2.75 6.80 8.53
C GLY A 481 3.81 5.69 8.43
N ALA A 482 3.51 4.53 9.00
CA ALA A 482 4.41 3.39 9.10
C ALA A 482 3.72 2.13 8.59
N ALA A 483 3.55 2.07 7.25
CA ALA A 483 3.04 0.87 6.60
C ALA A 483 4.02 -0.30 6.76
N THR A 484 3.49 -1.51 6.93
CA THR A 484 4.29 -2.73 7.08
C THR A 484 3.63 -3.96 6.47
N THR A 485 4.42 -5.00 6.24
CA THR A 485 4.02 -6.34 5.80
C THR A 485 4.44 -7.45 6.76
N GLU A 486 5.39 -7.19 7.67
CA GLU A 486 6.03 -8.21 8.53
C GLU A 486 5.82 -7.95 10.03
N ILE A 487 6.52 -6.95 10.56
CA ILE A 487 6.35 -6.51 11.95
C ILE A 487 6.09 -5.02 11.98
N ARG A 488 5.56 -4.49 13.08
CA ARG A 488 5.36 -3.04 13.28
C ARG A 488 6.52 -2.23 12.71
N GLY A 489 6.18 -1.37 11.75
CA GLY A 489 7.12 -0.56 11.00
C GLY A 489 7.71 0.58 11.82
N VAL A 490 8.87 1.06 11.38
CA VAL A 490 9.56 2.23 11.98
C VAL A 490 9.00 3.51 11.36
N HIS A 491 8.83 4.54 12.19
CA HIS A 491 8.45 5.88 11.75
C HIS A 491 9.68 6.65 11.25
N PRO A 492 9.82 6.90 9.94
CA PRO A 492 10.94 7.70 9.43
C PRO A 492 10.72 9.17 9.77
N ILE A 493 11.82 9.92 9.88
CA ILE A 493 11.78 11.38 10.04
C ILE A 493 11.29 12.01 8.74
N PHE A 494 10.40 12.99 8.85
CA PHE A 494 9.89 13.75 7.71
C PHE A 494 10.50 15.15 7.64
N PHE A 495 11.04 15.49 6.48
CA PHE A 495 11.61 16.81 6.21
C PHE A 495 10.82 17.54 5.14
N SER A 496 10.47 18.80 5.40
CA SER A 496 9.89 19.69 4.39
C SER A 496 10.26 21.15 4.63
N ASP A 497 10.77 21.81 3.60
CA ASP A 497 11.09 23.24 3.64
C ASP A 497 9.86 24.13 3.45
N THR A 498 8.76 23.56 2.96
CA THR A 498 7.48 24.23 2.75
C THR A 498 6.39 23.58 3.58
N PHE A 499 5.23 24.20 3.66
CA PHE A 499 4.09 23.57 4.32
C PHE A 499 3.56 22.39 3.48
N TYR A 500 3.74 21.18 3.99
CA TYR A 500 3.21 19.94 3.44
C TYR A 500 1.85 19.59 4.07
N PRO A 501 0.85 19.16 3.28
CA PRO A 501 0.84 19.17 1.82
C PRO A 501 0.65 20.60 1.32
N VAL A 502 1.23 20.93 0.17
CA VAL A 502 1.11 22.28 -0.43
C VAL A 502 -0.36 22.65 -0.66
N ARG A 503 -1.18 21.67 -1.05
CA ARG A 503 -2.64 21.80 -1.19
C ARG A 503 -3.36 20.95 -0.12
N PRO A 504 -3.83 21.54 0.99
CA PRO A 504 -4.52 20.83 2.06
C PRO A 504 -5.98 20.45 1.74
N TRP A 505 -6.29 20.12 0.48
CA TRP A 505 -7.59 19.58 0.07
C TRP A 505 -7.49 18.81 -1.25
N ASN A 506 -8.44 17.90 -1.46
CA ASN A 506 -8.64 17.20 -2.72
C ASN A 506 -10.13 16.95 -2.99
N ILE A 507 -10.45 16.63 -4.23
CA ILE A 507 -11.79 16.20 -4.63
C ILE A 507 -11.70 14.71 -4.96
N ASN A 508 -12.61 13.91 -4.41
CA ASN A 508 -12.69 12.49 -4.67
C ASN A 508 -13.97 12.18 -5.46
N TYR A 509 -13.77 11.61 -6.66
CA TYR A 509 -14.84 11.28 -7.61
C TYR A 509 -15.11 9.77 -7.71
N PHE A 510 -14.41 8.92 -6.97
CA PHE A 510 -14.51 7.47 -7.16
C PHE A 510 -15.93 6.94 -6.94
N ALA A 511 -16.60 7.40 -5.89
CA ALA A 511 -18.01 7.07 -5.68
C ALA A 511 -18.89 7.62 -6.82
N ALA A 512 -18.65 8.83 -7.31
CA ALA A 512 -19.40 9.43 -8.42
C ALA A 512 -19.28 8.64 -9.74
N LEU A 513 -18.13 8.02 -10.00
CA LEU A 513 -17.95 7.12 -11.14
C LEU A 513 -18.83 5.86 -11.07
N ALA A 514 -19.33 5.53 -9.88
CA ALA A 514 -20.27 4.45 -9.61
C ALA A 514 -21.66 4.96 -9.17
N ASN A 515 -22.07 6.14 -9.65
CA ASN A 515 -23.36 6.80 -9.35
C ASN A 515 -23.55 7.21 -7.86
N GLY A 516 -22.47 7.26 -7.10
CA GLY A 516 -22.44 7.76 -5.73
C GLY A 516 -22.11 9.26 -5.62
N PRO A 517 -21.84 9.74 -4.39
CA PRO A 517 -21.53 11.14 -4.15
C PRO A 517 -20.14 11.58 -4.63
N THR A 518 -19.98 12.88 -4.89
CA THR A 518 -18.68 13.54 -4.99
C THR A 518 -18.27 14.08 -3.62
N TRP A 519 -17.01 13.91 -3.25
CA TRP A 519 -16.51 14.27 -1.93
C TRP A 519 -15.45 15.37 -2.00
N LEU A 520 -15.59 16.38 -1.14
CA LEU A 520 -14.48 17.26 -0.78
C LEU A 520 -13.75 16.64 0.42
N MET A 521 -12.44 16.45 0.28
CA MET A 521 -11.55 15.91 1.29
C MET A 521 -10.63 17.04 1.76
N ALA A 522 -10.92 17.66 2.89
CA ALA A 522 -10.09 18.71 3.47
C ALA A 522 -9.12 18.11 4.49
N LEU A 523 -7.87 18.58 4.46
CA LEU A 523 -6.79 18.20 5.37
C LEU A 523 -6.44 19.44 6.22
N PRO A 524 -7.16 19.74 7.30
CA PRO A 524 -7.04 20.98 8.06
C PRO A 524 -5.76 21.05 8.93
N ALA A 525 -4.65 20.52 8.44
CA ALA A 525 -3.32 20.72 8.98
C ALA A 525 -2.25 20.70 7.88
N GLN A 526 -1.14 21.38 8.13
CA GLN A 526 0.09 21.29 7.33
C GLN A 526 1.30 21.27 8.24
N TYR A 527 2.38 20.61 7.82
CA TYR A 527 3.64 20.55 8.56
C TYR A 527 4.79 21.12 7.73
N ARG A 528 5.70 21.84 8.39
CA ARG A 528 6.97 22.31 7.81
C ARG A 528 8.08 22.12 8.84
N SER A 529 9.22 21.56 8.46
CA SER A 529 10.38 21.45 9.35
C SER A 529 10.93 22.85 9.72
N GLU A 530 11.50 22.99 10.92
CA GLU A 530 12.08 24.28 11.34
C GLU A 530 13.29 24.66 10.46
N SER A 531 14.06 23.66 10.07
CA SER A 531 15.11 23.76 9.07
C SER A 531 15.20 22.46 8.28
N SER A 532 15.97 22.46 7.20
CA SER A 532 16.16 21.27 6.36
C SER A 532 16.82 20.09 7.06
N THR A 533 17.31 20.28 8.28
CA THR A 533 17.93 19.24 9.12
C THR A 533 17.24 19.08 10.47
N SER A 534 16.22 19.89 10.79
CA SER A 534 15.49 19.78 12.05
C SER A 534 14.50 18.62 11.98
N VAL A 535 14.52 17.77 13.01
CA VAL A 535 13.59 16.65 13.14
C VAL A 535 12.20 17.11 13.60
N ASP A 536 12.11 18.31 14.13
CA ASP A 536 10.90 19.01 14.53
C ASP A 536 10.60 20.22 13.63
N GLY A 537 9.41 20.79 13.82
CA GLY A 537 8.97 21.91 13.00
C GLY A 537 7.68 22.55 13.45
N ILE A 538 7.04 23.24 12.51
CA ILE A 538 5.79 23.96 12.70
C ILE A 538 4.64 23.13 12.16
N LEU A 539 3.69 22.81 13.03
CA LEU A 539 2.39 22.28 12.65
C LEU A 539 1.37 23.42 12.54
N ARG A 540 0.94 23.72 11.32
CA ARG A 540 -0.18 24.63 11.06
C ARG A 540 -1.49 23.87 11.20
N LYS A 541 -2.37 24.35 12.07
CA LYS A 541 -3.72 23.83 12.31
C LYS A 541 -4.76 24.81 11.77
N TYR A 542 -5.68 24.35 10.92
CA TYR A 542 -6.80 25.18 10.47
C TYR A 542 -7.99 25.04 11.42
N GLY A 543 -8.51 26.16 11.91
CA GLY A 543 -9.79 26.23 12.64
C GLY A 543 -10.97 26.59 11.73
N ARG A 544 -10.70 27.07 10.51
CA ARG A 544 -11.67 27.39 9.46
C ARG A 544 -11.01 27.29 8.09
N MET A 545 -11.68 26.70 7.11
CA MET A 545 -11.27 26.69 5.70
C MET A 545 -12.46 27.09 4.83
N ASP A 546 -12.28 28.12 4.00
CA ASP A 546 -13.31 28.70 3.16
C ASP A 546 -13.05 28.32 1.70
N PHE A 547 -14.02 27.68 1.06
CA PHE A 547 -13.92 27.16 -0.31
C PHE A 547 -15.01 27.75 -1.20
N ARG A 548 -14.71 27.90 -2.49
CA ARG A 548 -15.69 28.07 -3.56
C ARG A 548 -15.68 26.83 -4.45
N LEU A 549 -16.81 26.15 -4.54
CA LEU A 549 -17.02 24.94 -5.34
C LEU A 549 -17.64 25.35 -6.68
N TYR A 550 -17.04 24.97 -7.81
CA TYR A 550 -17.51 25.37 -9.14
C TYR A 550 -18.16 24.19 -9.87
N TYR A 551 -19.39 24.37 -10.36
CA TYR A 551 -20.20 23.33 -10.96
C TYR A 551 -20.60 23.67 -12.39
N SER A 552 -20.40 22.72 -13.31
CA SER A 552 -20.85 22.85 -14.71
C SER A 552 -21.29 21.50 -15.28
N ALA A 553 -22.41 21.52 -16.00
CA ALA A 553 -22.90 20.41 -16.81
C ALA A 553 -22.66 20.65 -18.32
N ASN A 554 -21.87 21.67 -18.68
CA ASN A 554 -21.65 22.03 -20.07
C ASN A 554 -20.96 20.89 -20.82
N THR A 555 -21.59 20.43 -21.90
CA THR A 555 -21.04 19.46 -22.87
C THR A 555 -21.24 19.96 -24.31
N GLN A 556 -21.61 21.23 -24.47
CA GLN A 556 -21.96 21.81 -25.76
C GLN A 556 -20.72 21.92 -26.66
N SER A 557 -20.91 21.66 -27.95
CA SER A 557 -19.92 21.90 -28.99
C SER A 557 -20.22 23.23 -29.70
N PHE A 558 -19.19 24.03 -29.93
CA PHE A 558 -19.28 25.33 -30.59
C PHE A 558 -18.42 25.32 -31.85
N ASP A 559 -18.96 25.80 -32.97
CA ASP A 559 -18.19 25.96 -34.19
C ASP A 559 -17.20 27.12 -34.02
N SER A 560 -15.92 26.86 -34.27
CA SER A 560 -14.90 27.90 -34.24
C SER A 560 -14.39 28.22 -35.64
N ALA A 561 -14.71 29.42 -36.13
CA ALA A 561 -14.12 29.94 -37.37
C ALA A 561 -12.59 30.10 -37.28
N ALA A 562 -12.06 30.36 -36.08
CA ALA A 562 -10.62 30.56 -35.86
C ALA A 562 -9.82 29.25 -35.97
N PHE A 563 -10.42 28.12 -35.57
CA PHE A 563 -9.75 26.80 -35.58
C PHE A 563 -10.29 25.85 -36.65
N GLN A 564 -11.30 26.25 -37.41
CA GLN A 564 -11.99 25.44 -38.43
C GLN A 564 -12.46 24.06 -37.90
N THR A 565 -12.76 23.98 -36.62
CA THR A 565 -13.16 22.75 -35.91
C THR A 565 -14.24 23.07 -34.87
N GLN A 566 -14.93 22.03 -34.42
CA GLN A 566 -15.81 22.12 -33.25
C GLN A 566 -14.96 22.11 -31.97
N ILE A 567 -15.25 23.05 -31.07
CA ILE A 567 -14.60 23.14 -29.77
C ILE A 567 -15.61 22.80 -28.68
N ILE A 568 -15.18 22.00 -27.71
CA ILE A 568 -15.95 21.64 -26.53
C ILE A 568 -15.28 22.29 -25.31
N PRO A 569 -15.81 23.41 -24.78
CA PRO A 569 -15.22 24.11 -23.63
C PRO A 569 -14.99 23.21 -22.42
N ALA A 570 -15.83 22.19 -22.26
CA ALA A 570 -15.72 21.20 -21.20
C ALA A 570 -14.41 20.37 -21.23
N LEU A 571 -13.73 20.30 -22.38
CA LEU A 571 -12.45 19.62 -22.56
C LEU A 571 -11.25 20.55 -22.40
N ALA A 572 -11.46 21.84 -22.13
CA ALA A 572 -10.37 22.78 -21.87
C ALA A 572 -9.61 22.38 -20.59
N ALA A 573 -8.30 22.63 -20.56
CA ALA A 573 -7.48 22.54 -19.35
C ALA A 573 -7.86 23.67 -18.35
N PRO A 574 -7.51 23.53 -17.06
CA PRO A 574 -7.55 24.65 -16.12
C PRO A 574 -6.65 25.81 -16.61
N PRO A 575 -6.89 27.07 -16.18
CA PRO A 575 -6.06 28.21 -16.56
C PRO A 575 -4.58 28.03 -16.21
N GLU A 576 -3.67 28.58 -17.01
CA GLU A 576 -2.24 28.63 -16.67
C GLU A 576 -1.92 29.99 -16.03
N ILE A 577 -1.29 29.99 -14.86
CA ILE A 577 -0.77 31.21 -14.21
C ILE A 577 0.68 31.36 -14.70
N ALA A 578 0.88 32.17 -15.73
CA ALA A 578 2.15 32.24 -16.45
C ALA A 578 3.16 33.19 -15.79
N ARG A 579 2.69 34.20 -15.05
CA ARG A 579 3.57 35.13 -14.33
C ARG A 579 2.83 35.75 -13.15
N VAL A 580 3.51 35.85 -12.01
CA VAL A 580 3.03 36.49 -10.80
C VAL A 580 3.97 37.62 -10.45
N VAL A 581 3.52 38.86 -10.64
CA VAL A 581 4.26 40.06 -10.25
C VAL A 581 3.51 40.80 -9.16
N SER A 582 4.24 41.27 -8.16
CA SER A 582 3.71 42.19 -7.17
C SER A 582 4.74 43.26 -6.85
N PHE A 583 4.28 44.50 -6.65
CA PHE A 583 5.14 45.62 -6.32
C PHE A 583 4.43 46.65 -5.44
N THR A 584 5.19 47.28 -4.56
CA THR A 584 4.66 48.29 -3.63
C THR A 584 4.76 49.68 -4.22
N GLU A 585 3.67 50.45 -4.12
CA GLU A 585 3.61 51.86 -4.49
C GLU A 585 2.91 52.64 -3.36
N GLY A 586 3.69 53.39 -2.58
CA GLY A 586 3.19 54.01 -1.35
C GLY A 586 2.76 52.96 -0.32
N ASP A 587 1.55 53.09 0.22
CA ASP A 587 0.96 52.15 1.20
C ASP A 587 0.12 51.04 0.54
N ASN A 588 0.34 50.79 -0.76
CA ASN A 588 -0.40 49.80 -1.53
C ASN A 588 0.53 48.73 -2.09
N LEU A 589 0.10 47.48 -1.98
CA LEU A 589 0.69 46.35 -2.71
C LEU A 589 -0.14 46.10 -3.97
N ASN A 590 0.47 46.34 -5.13
CA ASN A 590 -0.14 46.11 -6.43
C ASN A 590 0.17 44.69 -6.92
N PHE A 591 -0.83 44.01 -7.46
CA PHE A 591 -0.70 42.70 -8.11
C PHE A 591 -0.90 42.84 -9.61
N MET A 592 -0.04 42.16 -10.37
CA MET A 592 -0.11 42.08 -11.82
C MET A 592 0.16 40.62 -12.23
N ILE A 593 -0.93 39.89 -12.48
CA ILE A 593 -0.89 38.44 -12.75
C ILE A 593 -1.19 38.19 -14.22
N THR A 594 -0.35 37.42 -14.90
CA THR A 594 -0.58 36.97 -16.27
C THR A 594 -1.20 35.59 -16.24
N VAL A 595 -2.43 35.47 -16.77
CA VAL A 595 -3.19 34.22 -16.83
C VAL A 595 -3.52 33.89 -18.28
N LEU A 596 -3.17 32.68 -18.69
CA LEU A 596 -3.45 32.13 -20.01
C LEU A 596 -4.52 31.05 -19.87
N GLY A 597 -5.24 30.77 -20.95
CA GLY A 597 -6.24 29.72 -20.95
C GLY A 597 -6.81 29.48 -22.33
N HIS A 598 -7.50 28.34 -22.48
CA HIS A 598 -8.15 28.00 -23.73
C HIS A 598 -9.27 29.03 -24.04
N PRO A 599 -9.25 29.73 -25.19
CA PRO A 599 -10.21 30.81 -25.47
C PRO A 599 -11.67 30.39 -25.39
N ALA A 600 -11.99 29.15 -25.77
CA ALA A 600 -13.36 28.63 -25.72
C ALA A 600 -13.93 28.46 -24.30
N ALA A 601 -13.09 28.31 -23.27
CA ALA A 601 -13.53 28.31 -21.88
C ALA A 601 -13.37 29.70 -21.23
N GLY A 602 -12.44 30.51 -21.75
CA GLY A 602 -12.10 31.83 -21.20
C GLY A 602 -11.61 31.77 -19.74
N ILE A 603 -11.37 32.94 -19.14
CA ILE A 603 -11.03 33.07 -17.71
C ILE A 603 -12.20 33.76 -17.01
N GLN A 604 -12.69 33.17 -15.93
CA GLN A 604 -13.87 33.62 -15.20
C GLN A 604 -13.55 34.45 -13.96
N GLU A 605 -12.64 33.98 -13.11
CA GLU A 605 -12.16 34.73 -11.96
C GLU A 605 -10.65 34.48 -11.79
N VAL A 606 -9.93 35.49 -11.32
CA VAL A 606 -8.56 35.38 -10.82
C VAL A 606 -8.51 36.08 -9.47
N TRP A 607 -7.90 35.46 -8.47
CA TRP A 607 -7.78 36.05 -7.14
C TRP A 607 -6.43 35.73 -6.50
N VAL A 608 -6.05 36.61 -5.58
CA VAL A 608 -4.90 36.41 -4.69
C VAL A 608 -5.43 36.06 -3.32
N THR A 609 -4.93 34.97 -2.73
CA THR A 609 -5.20 34.63 -1.32
C THR A 609 -3.94 34.91 -0.50
N HIS A 610 -4.06 35.77 0.50
CA HIS A 610 -2.93 36.35 1.24
C HIS A 610 -3.12 36.21 2.76
N THR A 611 -1.99 36.15 3.48
CA THR A 611 -1.89 36.11 4.95
C THR A 611 -0.71 36.97 5.39
N GLU A 612 -0.70 37.34 6.67
CA GLU A 612 0.40 38.05 7.32
C GLU A 612 1.13 37.11 8.30
N LEU A 613 2.47 37.16 8.28
CA LEU A 613 3.30 36.41 9.22
C LEU A 613 3.17 36.96 10.66
N ALA A 614 3.15 36.06 11.64
CA ALA A 614 2.90 36.36 13.05
C ALA A 614 3.98 37.22 13.78
N GLN A 615 5.04 37.64 13.09
CA GLN A 615 6.16 38.38 13.69
C GLN A 615 5.94 39.91 13.77
N ASN A 616 4.78 40.43 13.35
CA ASN A 616 4.45 41.86 13.40
C ASN A 616 3.76 42.28 14.72
N PRO A 617 4.08 43.46 15.29
CA PRO A 617 3.49 43.94 16.54
C PRO A 617 2.02 44.39 16.42
N ASP A 618 1.49 44.59 15.21
CA ASP A 618 0.09 44.98 14.95
C ASP A 618 -0.71 43.78 14.37
N GLN A 619 -1.00 42.82 15.25
CA GLN A 619 -1.52 41.47 14.98
C GLN A 619 -2.98 41.40 14.48
N SER A 620 -3.45 42.36 13.68
CA SER A 620 -4.89 42.45 13.38
C SER A 620 -5.46 41.21 12.68
N PHE A 621 -4.69 40.50 11.83
CA PHE A 621 -5.14 39.27 11.12
C PHE A 621 -4.02 38.22 10.88
N SER A 622 -2.98 38.16 11.71
CA SER A 622 -2.02 37.04 11.64
C SER A 622 -2.74 35.72 11.93
N GLY A 623 -2.47 34.69 11.12
CA GLY A 623 -3.22 33.43 11.20
C GLY A 623 -4.55 33.42 10.41
N GLU A 624 -4.81 34.38 9.52
CA GLU A 624 -5.95 34.33 8.60
C GLU A 624 -5.54 34.44 7.12
N TRP A 625 -6.06 33.54 6.30
CA TRP A 625 -6.05 33.67 4.84
C TRP A 625 -7.26 34.44 4.36
N ARG A 626 -7.04 35.41 3.47
CA ARG A 626 -8.08 36.25 2.86
C ARG A 626 -7.89 36.34 1.36
N SER A 627 -8.97 36.38 0.58
CA SER A 627 -8.88 36.54 -0.86
C SER A 627 -9.23 37.95 -1.34
N LEU A 628 -8.47 38.43 -2.33
CA LEU A 628 -8.73 39.62 -3.12
C LEU A 628 -8.98 39.20 -4.57
N ASN A 629 -10.20 39.46 -5.08
CA ASN A 629 -10.49 39.26 -6.50
C ASN A 629 -9.74 40.29 -7.34
N LEU A 630 -9.12 39.84 -8.44
CA LEU A 630 -8.47 40.70 -9.42
C LEU A 630 -9.43 41.06 -10.55
N THR A 631 -9.15 42.16 -11.23
CA THR A 631 -9.90 42.62 -12.40
C THR A 631 -9.06 42.45 -13.66
N GLN A 632 -9.67 41.93 -14.73
CA GLN A 632 -9.01 41.79 -16.02
C GLN A 632 -8.70 43.17 -16.61
N ASP A 633 -7.51 43.33 -17.19
CA ASP A 633 -7.12 44.53 -17.88
C ASP A 633 -7.86 44.66 -19.22
N ALA A 634 -8.42 45.84 -19.48
CA ALA A 634 -9.23 46.08 -20.68
C ALA A 634 -8.40 46.11 -21.99
N ALA A 635 -7.10 46.40 -21.91
CA ALA A 635 -6.20 46.45 -23.06
C ALA A 635 -5.42 45.14 -23.27
N ASN A 636 -5.28 44.32 -22.22
CA ASN A 636 -4.64 43.01 -22.29
C ASN A 636 -5.46 41.95 -21.55
N SER A 637 -6.21 41.13 -22.30
CA SER A 637 -7.07 40.08 -21.75
C SER A 637 -6.33 38.98 -20.96
N THR A 638 -5.00 38.90 -21.06
CA THR A 638 -4.20 37.96 -20.25
C THR A 638 -3.76 38.54 -18.92
N GLN A 639 -3.91 39.85 -18.70
CA GLN A 639 -3.44 40.54 -17.51
C GLN A 639 -4.58 40.75 -16.51
N TRP A 640 -4.33 40.44 -15.25
CA TRP A 640 -5.24 40.65 -14.13
C TRP A 640 -4.57 41.49 -13.04
N LYS A 641 -5.28 42.51 -12.55
CA LYS A 641 -4.75 43.53 -11.64
C LYS A 641 -5.59 43.66 -10.38
N GLY A 642 -4.93 43.99 -9.27
CA GLY A 642 -5.60 44.28 -8.00
C GLY A 642 -4.68 45.01 -7.05
N VAL A 643 -5.26 45.67 -6.05
CA VAL A 643 -4.53 46.48 -5.08
C VAL A 643 -4.94 46.05 -3.68
N LEU A 644 -3.95 45.73 -2.84
CA LEU A 644 -4.13 45.48 -1.42
C LEU A 644 -3.57 46.66 -0.62
N PRO A 645 -4.41 47.40 0.14
CA PRO A 645 -3.92 48.40 1.07
C PRO A 645 -3.13 47.74 2.21
N LEU A 646 -1.89 48.18 2.43
CA LEU A 646 -1.03 47.67 3.50
C LEU A 646 -1.41 48.26 4.85
N ASN A 647 -1.98 49.47 4.89
CA ASN A 647 -2.37 50.17 6.12
C ASN A 647 -1.21 50.26 7.13
N GLY A 648 -0.02 50.62 6.65
CA GLY A 648 1.20 50.72 7.46
C GLY A 648 1.94 49.41 7.72
N LYS A 649 1.45 48.28 7.19
CA LYS A 649 2.13 46.98 7.31
C LYS A 649 3.35 46.88 6.39
N ALA A 650 4.39 46.23 6.89
CA ALA A 650 5.59 45.94 6.12
C ALA A 650 5.27 44.95 4.99
N PRO A 651 5.54 45.27 3.70
CA PRO A 651 5.23 44.40 2.57
C PRO A 651 5.80 42.98 2.72
N GLU A 652 7.03 42.85 3.24
CA GLU A 652 7.73 41.59 3.46
C GLU A 652 7.05 40.64 4.47
N SER A 653 6.10 41.15 5.27
CA SER A 653 5.29 40.34 6.20
C SER A 653 4.17 39.55 5.49
N ILE A 654 3.83 39.92 4.26
CA ILE A 654 2.75 39.29 3.50
C ILE A 654 3.26 38.04 2.79
N ARG A 655 2.46 36.98 2.82
CA ARG A 655 2.61 35.79 1.97
C ARG A 655 1.34 35.61 1.17
N PHE A 656 1.45 35.22 -0.09
CA PHE A 656 0.28 35.03 -0.93
C PHE A 656 0.41 33.90 -1.95
N MET A 657 -0.74 33.43 -2.42
CA MET A 657 -0.89 32.46 -3.51
C MET A 657 -1.90 33.02 -4.52
N VAL A 658 -1.88 32.49 -5.73
CA VAL A 658 -2.74 32.94 -6.83
C VAL A 658 -3.59 31.78 -7.31
N GLN A 659 -4.86 32.04 -7.60
CA GLN A 659 -5.76 31.07 -8.21
C GLN A 659 -6.53 31.69 -9.36
N ALA A 660 -6.86 30.86 -10.33
CA ALA A 660 -7.63 31.24 -11.50
C ALA A 660 -8.62 30.13 -11.87
N VAL A 661 -9.79 30.50 -12.36
CA VAL A 661 -10.84 29.58 -12.79
C VAL A 661 -11.32 29.92 -14.20
N ASN A 662 -11.57 28.91 -15.04
CA ASN A 662 -12.12 29.10 -16.38
C ASN A 662 -13.67 29.08 -16.37
N GLY A 663 -14.30 29.40 -17.50
CA GLY A 663 -15.76 29.43 -17.63
C GLY A 663 -16.48 28.08 -17.52
N VAL A 664 -15.76 26.97 -17.42
CA VAL A 664 -16.31 25.64 -17.10
C VAL A 664 -15.90 25.15 -15.69
N GLY A 665 -15.32 26.02 -14.86
CA GLY A 665 -15.10 25.75 -13.44
C GLY A 665 -13.85 24.97 -13.07
N LEU A 666 -12.91 24.74 -14.01
CA LEU A 666 -11.60 24.16 -13.67
C LEU A 666 -10.71 25.24 -13.04
N VAL A 667 -10.06 24.89 -11.93
CA VAL A 667 -9.30 25.82 -11.09
C VAL A 667 -7.82 25.47 -11.10
N SER A 668 -6.96 26.49 -11.25
CA SER A 668 -5.53 26.41 -10.99
C SER A 668 -5.17 27.07 -9.68
N LEU A 669 -4.09 26.57 -9.07
CA LEU A 669 -3.46 27.11 -7.88
C LEU A 669 -1.96 27.24 -8.16
N ASP A 670 -1.45 28.45 -7.97
CA ASP A 670 -0.03 28.73 -7.93
C ASP A 670 0.34 29.24 -6.54
N ALA A 671 1.04 28.40 -5.79
CA ALA A 671 1.49 28.66 -4.44
C ALA A 671 3.02 28.82 -4.36
N ASN A 672 3.70 29.06 -5.49
CA ASN A 672 5.17 29.10 -5.56
C ASN A 672 5.80 27.84 -4.95
N LEU A 673 5.35 26.66 -5.39
CA LEU A 673 5.78 25.35 -4.87
C LEU A 673 5.60 25.15 -3.34
N GLY A 674 4.75 25.96 -2.69
CA GLY A 674 4.48 25.91 -1.26
C GLY A 674 5.29 26.92 -0.43
N ASP A 675 6.25 27.63 -1.03
CA ASP A 675 6.97 28.73 -0.37
C ASP A 675 6.10 29.97 -0.20
N TYR A 676 5.01 30.04 -0.99
CA TYR A 676 4.21 31.23 -1.22
C TYR A 676 5.01 32.39 -1.83
N TYR A 677 4.32 33.35 -2.42
CA TYR A 677 4.94 34.54 -2.98
C TYR A 677 5.22 35.57 -1.90
N GLN A 678 6.33 36.29 -2.07
CA GLN A 678 6.70 37.45 -1.27
C GLN A 678 6.55 38.71 -2.12
N PRO A 679 6.01 39.81 -1.56
CA PRO A 679 5.95 41.08 -2.27
C PRO A 679 7.29 41.56 -2.80
N ASN A 680 7.27 42.30 -3.92
CA ASN A 680 8.45 42.88 -4.57
C ASN A 680 9.47 41.87 -5.11
N VAL A 681 9.14 40.58 -5.14
CA VAL A 681 9.93 39.52 -5.77
C VAL A 681 9.21 39.07 -7.03
N ASP A 682 9.89 39.11 -8.18
CA ASP A 682 9.43 38.50 -9.43
C ASP A 682 10.23 37.20 -9.67
N PRO A 683 9.70 36.03 -9.27
CA PRO A 683 10.40 34.76 -9.46
C PRO A 683 10.48 34.33 -10.93
N GLY A 684 9.71 34.97 -11.82
CA GLY A 684 9.73 34.73 -13.27
C GLY A 684 10.55 35.75 -14.05
N ALA A 685 11.15 36.75 -13.38
CA ALA A 685 12.11 37.62 -14.06
C ALA A 685 13.28 36.75 -14.55
N PRO A 686 13.69 36.83 -15.84
CA PRO A 686 15.05 36.41 -16.17
C PRO A 686 15.95 37.17 -15.20
N SER A 687 17.00 36.57 -14.64
CA SER A 687 17.93 37.26 -13.74
C SER A 687 18.41 38.55 -14.44
N GLN A 688 17.71 39.66 -14.23
CA GLN A 688 17.99 40.90 -14.93
C GLN A 688 19.05 41.57 -14.08
N ASP A 689 20.26 41.57 -14.62
CA ASP A 689 21.22 42.64 -14.44
C ASP A 689 20.47 43.98 -14.53
N VAL A 690 20.16 44.56 -13.37
CA VAL A 690 19.55 45.89 -13.30
C VAL A 690 20.65 46.92 -13.55
N SER A 691 20.64 47.49 -14.75
CA SER A 691 21.30 48.75 -15.13
C SER A 691 22.79 48.90 -14.77
N GLY A 692 23.70 48.60 -15.71
CA GLY A 692 24.98 49.31 -15.85
C GLY A 692 26.00 49.25 -14.70
N SER A 693 25.69 48.58 -13.60
CA SER A 693 26.63 48.14 -12.58
C SER A 693 26.17 46.77 -12.09
N ASP A 694 26.59 45.74 -12.81
CA ASP A 694 26.92 44.41 -12.30
C ASP A 694 26.35 44.14 -10.89
N SER A 695 25.12 43.62 -10.79
CA SER A 695 24.70 42.93 -9.57
C SER A 695 25.45 41.60 -9.55
N GLN A 696 26.72 41.68 -9.15
CA GLN A 696 27.70 40.59 -9.12
C GLN A 696 27.32 39.57 -8.05
N ALA A 697 26.28 38.78 -8.30
CA ALA A 697 26.22 37.46 -7.66
C ALA A 697 27.50 36.74 -8.05
N SER A 698 28.37 36.51 -7.06
CA SER A 698 29.71 36.01 -7.34
C SER A 698 29.60 34.59 -7.90
N PRO A 699 30.40 34.23 -8.92
CA PRO A 699 30.38 32.90 -9.48
C PRO A 699 30.79 31.89 -8.40
N THR A 700 29.98 30.85 -8.26
CA THR A 700 30.22 29.76 -7.31
C THR A 700 30.70 28.51 -8.01
N SER A 701 31.56 27.75 -7.34
CA SER A 701 31.93 26.38 -7.72
C SER A 701 31.47 25.42 -6.64
N LEU A 702 30.91 24.29 -7.07
CA LEU A 702 30.53 23.18 -6.22
C LEU A 702 31.33 21.96 -6.66
N THR A 703 32.04 21.33 -5.73
CA THR A 703 32.97 20.24 -6.07
C THR A 703 32.81 19.07 -5.10
N PHE A 704 32.68 17.86 -5.63
CA PHE A 704 32.77 16.64 -4.83
C PHE A 704 34.22 16.40 -4.40
N ILE A 705 34.43 16.17 -3.11
CA ILE A 705 35.76 15.92 -2.54
C ILE A 705 35.95 14.42 -2.38
N SER A 706 36.82 13.84 -3.22
CA SER A 706 37.12 12.41 -3.25
C SER A 706 35.86 11.53 -3.20
N PRO A 707 34.89 11.74 -4.12
CA PRO A 707 33.63 11.01 -4.04
C PRO A 707 33.86 9.50 -4.19
N PRO A 708 33.16 8.67 -3.41
CA PRO A 708 33.14 7.23 -3.67
C PRO A 708 32.52 6.98 -5.05
N THR A 709 32.94 5.90 -5.70
CA THR A 709 32.46 5.53 -7.05
C THR A 709 31.44 4.40 -7.03
N GLN A 710 31.38 3.65 -5.93
CA GLN A 710 30.42 2.57 -5.74
C GLN A 710 30.15 2.32 -4.25
N GLY A 711 29.05 1.63 -3.95
CA GLY A 711 28.74 1.11 -2.63
C GLY A 711 27.68 0.02 -2.70
N ALA A 712 27.69 -0.90 -1.74
CA ALA A 712 26.74 -2.01 -1.71
C ALA A 712 25.38 -1.58 -1.14
N TYR A 713 24.31 -2.20 -1.63
CA TYR A 713 22.96 -1.96 -1.12
C TYR A 713 22.90 -2.04 0.42
N GLY A 714 22.19 -1.08 1.00
CA GLY A 714 22.00 -0.86 2.41
C GLY A 714 23.26 -0.41 3.18
N THR A 715 24.43 -0.26 2.57
CA THR A 715 25.58 0.33 3.29
C THR A 715 25.47 1.85 3.38
N GLU A 716 26.04 2.43 4.43
CA GLU A 716 26.21 3.89 4.53
C GLU A 716 27.44 4.34 3.75
N VAL A 717 27.28 5.40 2.97
CA VAL A 717 28.33 6.00 2.17
C VAL A 717 28.37 7.51 2.41
N LEU A 718 29.58 8.02 2.65
CA LEU A 718 29.83 9.44 2.90
C LEU A 718 30.19 10.16 1.60
N PHE A 719 29.40 11.19 1.27
CA PHE A 719 29.71 12.16 0.22
C PHE A 719 30.11 13.49 0.83
N LYS A 720 31.20 14.09 0.32
CA LYS A 720 31.66 15.41 0.74
C LYS A 720 31.56 16.38 -0.42
N VAL A 721 30.94 17.52 -0.19
CA VAL A 721 30.76 18.55 -1.21
C VAL A 721 31.26 19.88 -0.67
N LYS A 722 32.07 20.60 -1.45
CA LYS A 722 32.60 21.91 -1.09
C LYS A 722 31.99 22.99 -1.98
N LEU A 723 31.45 24.04 -1.38
CA LEU A 723 30.96 25.24 -2.03
C LEU A 723 31.95 26.40 -1.83
N GLU A 724 32.35 27.01 -2.94
CA GLU A 724 33.29 28.13 -2.94
C GLU A 724 32.81 29.23 -3.91
N SER A 725 33.23 30.47 -3.67
CA SER A 725 33.14 31.58 -4.61
C SER A 725 34.52 32.19 -4.75
N ASN A 726 35.04 32.26 -5.97
CA ASN A 726 36.40 32.75 -6.25
C ASN A 726 37.49 32.11 -5.36
N GLY A 727 37.37 30.81 -5.06
CA GLY A 727 38.30 30.05 -4.22
C GLY A 727 38.17 30.31 -2.71
N THR A 728 37.18 31.12 -2.27
CA THR A 728 36.86 31.32 -0.86
C THR A 728 35.67 30.45 -0.47
N PRO A 729 35.74 29.70 0.64
CA PRO A 729 34.61 28.89 1.10
C PRO A 729 33.39 29.72 1.49
N ILE A 730 32.19 29.22 1.19
CA ILE A 730 30.94 29.88 1.53
C ILE A 730 30.23 29.09 2.65
N PRO A 731 30.21 29.59 3.89
CA PRO A 731 29.54 28.91 5.00
C PRO A 731 28.03 29.16 5.00
N ASN A 732 27.32 28.33 5.77
CA ASN A 732 25.89 28.44 6.06
C ASN A 732 24.99 28.46 4.81
N GLN A 733 25.40 27.76 3.75
CA GLN A 733 24.62 27.61 2.53
C GLN A 733 24.03 26.21 2.43
N LYS A 734 22.77 26.14 2.01
CA LYS A 734 22.07 24.88 1.82
C LYS A 734 22.50 24.22 0.52
N ILE A 735 22.88 22.96 0.59
CA ILE A 735 23.16 22.09 -0.55
C ILE A 735 22.16 20.95 -0.54
N SER A 736 21.50 20.74 -1.67
CA SER A 736 20.65 19.57 -1.90
C SER A 736 21.47 18.49 -2.58
N PHE A 737 21.55 17.32 -1.97
CA PHE A 737 22.19 16.13 -2.50
C PHE A 737 21.16 15.12 -2.98
N ALA A 738 21.49 14.44 -4.06
CA ALA A 738 20.61 13.51 -4.73
C ALA A 738 21.38 12.30 -5.26
N LEU A 739 20.93 11.10 -4.90
CA LEU A 739 21.31 9.85 -5.56
C LEU A 739 20.01 9.12 -5.94
N ASP A 740 19.74 8.98 -7.24
CA ASP A 740 18.49 8.42 -7.76
C ASP A 740 17.22 9.10 -7.23
N SER A 741 16.42 8.44 -6.40
CA SER A 741 15.24 8.98 -5.71
C SER A 741 15.54 9.47 -4.29
N GLN A 742 16.71 9.11 -3.73
CA GLN A 742 17.11 9.55 -2.39
C GLN A 742 17.58 11.00 -2.44
N ARG A 743 17.10 11.81 -1.51
CA ARG A 743 17.45 13.23 -1.38
C ARG A 743 17.87 13.50 0.05
N LEU A 744 18.94 14.27 0.21
CA LEU A 744 19.38 14.81 1.49
C LEU A 744 19.61 16.30 1.34
N ASN A 745 19.45 17.04 2.43
CA ASN A 745 19.86 18.44 2.50
C ASN A 745 20.91 18.58 3.59
N GLY A 746 21.85 19.48 3.37
CA GLY A 746 22.90 19.79 4.34
C GLY A 746 23.32 21.24 4.22
N VAL A 747 23.97 21.75 5.25
CA VAL A 747 24.42 23.14 5.33
C VAL A 747 25.94 23.15 5.36
N THR A 748 26.55 24.03 4.57
CA THR A 748 28.00 24.16 4.54
C THR A 748 28.54 24.73 5.86
N ASP A 749 29.61 24.14 6.37
CA ASP A 749 30.31 24.61 7.56
C ASP A 749 31.20 25.85 7.28
N GLY A 750 31.97 26.28 8.29
CA GLY A 750 32.93 27.38 8.17
C GLY A 750 33.99 27.21 7.06
N SER A 751 34.21 25.98 6.59
CA SER A 751 35.13 25.63 5.50
C SER A 751 34.44 25.45 4.14
N GLY A 752 33.14 25.80 4.06
CA GLY A 752 32.31 25.64 2.87
C GLY A 752 31.98 24.18 2.56
N LEU A 753 32.27 23.27 3.49
CA LEU A 753 32.09 21.83 3.30
C LEU A 753 30.75 21.37 3.87
N VAL A 754 30.10 20.45 3.18
CA VAL A 754 28.94 19.71 3.69
C VAL A 754 29.19 18.22 3.51
N GLU A 755 28.79 17.44 4.50
CA GLU A 755 28.89 15.98 4.52
C GLU A 755 27.49 15.36 4.44
N PHE A 756 27.33 14.38 3.56
CA PHE A 756 26.10 13.62 3.38
C PHE A 756 26.40 12.15 3.65
N ASN A 757 25.93 11.65 4.79
CA ASN A 757 25.90 10.22 5.06
C ASN A 757 24.61 9.64 4.48
N LEU A 758 24.75 8.77 3.48
CA LEU A 758 23.62 8.17 2.79
C LEU A 758 23.67 6.66 2.91
N VAL A 759 22.64 6.08 3.52
CA VAL A 759 22.37 4.63 3.40
C VAL A 759 21.83 4.36 1.99
N LEU A 760 22.49 3.48 1.24
CA LEU A 760 22.12 3.17 -0.15
C LEU A 760 20.88 2.29 -0.22
N LEU A 761 19.71 2.87 -0.47
CA LEU A 761 18.43 2.15 -0.51
C LEU A 761 17.86 2.03 -1.94
N GLY A 762 18.49 2.67 -2.91
CA GLY A 762 18.19 2.47 -4.33
C GLY A 762 18.54 1.06 -4.81
N LEU A 763 17.80 0.54 -5.80
CA LEU A 763 18.15 -0.73 -6.43
C LEU A 763 19.57 -0.67 -7.01
N PRO A 764 20.37 -1.76 -6.91
CA PRO A 764 21.65 -1.87 -7.58
C PRO A 764 21.60 -1.51 -9.06
N LYS A 765 22.32 -0.44 -9.43
CA LYS A 765 22.47 0.06 -10.80
C LYS A 765 23.57 1.12 -10.86
N ALA A 766 24.01 1.43 -12.08
CA ALA A 766 24.79 2.63 -12.34
C ALA A 766 23.89 3.88 -12.29
N GLY A 767 24.37 4.93 -11.64
CA GLY A 767 23.67 6.19 -11.48
C GLY A 767 24.62 7.39 -11.34
N GLN A 768 24.05 8.52 -10.93
CA GLN A 768 24.82 9.74 -10.66
C GLN A 768 24.42 10.30 -9.30
N ALA A 769 25.44 10.60 -8.48
CA ALA A 769 25.29 11.43 -7.30
C ALA A 769 25.41 12.89 -7.73
N SER A 770 24.43 13.71 -7.38
CA SER A 770 24.38 15.13 -7.74
C SER A 770 24.18 16.00 -6.51
N ALA A 771 24.81 17.17 -6.53
CA ALA A 771 24.68 18.18 -5.49
C ALA A 771 24.32 19.51 -6.16
N THR A 772 23.38 20.25 -5.57
CA THR A 772 22.89 21.51 -6.11
C THR A 772 22.85 22.58 -5.02
N PHE A 773 23.41 23.74 -5.34
CA PHE A 773 23.20 24.99 -4.63
C PHE A 773 22.24 25.85 -5.46
N ALA A 774 21.09 26.20 -4.89
CA ALA A 774 20.04 26.95 -5.59
C ALA A 774 20.41 28.41 -5.88
N GLY A 775 21.52 28.92 -5.32
CA GLY A 775 21.90 30.33 -5.43
C GLY A 775 21.25 31.21 -4.36
N THR A 776 21.76 32.43 -4.24
CA THR A 776 21.22 33.50 -3.39
C THR A 776 21.30 34.82 -4.16
N THR A 777 20.84 35.91 -3.55
CA THR A 777 21.06 37.26 -4.09
C THR A 777 22.55 37.63 -4.18
N LEU A 778 23.44 36.96 -3.44
CA LEU A 778 24.89 37.22 -3.39
C LEU A 778 25.73 36.22 -4.23
N PHE A 779 25.19 35.05 -4.55
CA PHE A 779 25.93 33.93 -5.14
C PHE A 779 25.10 33.21 -6.19
N LYS A 780 25.70 32.91 -7.35
CA LYS A 780 24.98 32.19 -8.43
C LYS A 780 24.62 30.76 -8.02
N SER A 781 23.59 30.18 -8.64
CA SER A 781 23.28 28.76 -8.49
C SER A 781 24.35 27.91 -9.18
N VAL A 782 24.66 26.73 -8.63
CA VAL A 782 25.59 25.79 -9.24
C VAL A 782 25.20 24.36 -8.89
N SER A 783 25.41 23.43 -9.82
CA SER A 783 25.25 22.00 -9.60
C SER A 783 26.50 21.25 -10.01
N ALA A 784 26.79 20.16 -9.31
CA ALA A 784 27.84 19.21 -9.64
C ALA A 784 27.28 17.79 -9.66
N ALA A 785 27.88 16.91 -10.45
CA ALA A 785 27.53 15.50 -10.47
C ALA A 785 28.78 14.62 -10.59
N THR A 786 28.71 13.42 -10.02
CA THR A 786 29.73 12.37 -10.14
C THR A 786 29.05 11.04 -10.39
N ALA A 787 29.70 10.15 -11.16
CA ALA A 787 29.20 8.80 -11.36
C ALA A 787 29.26 8.01 -10.04
N PHE A 788 28.21 7.22 -9.78
CA PHE A 788 28.14 6.34 -8.62
C PHE A 788 27.40 5.05 -8.98
N GLN A 789 27.88 3.90 -8.53
CA GLN A 789 27.22 2.62 -8.75
C GLN A 789 26.76 2.00 -7.43
N VAL A 790 25.44 1.78 -7.29
CA VAL A 790 24.93 0.89 -6.25
C VAL A 790 25.11 -0.54 -6.75
N VAL A 791 25.78 -1.40 -5.98
CA VAL A 791 25.98 -2.82 -6.30
C VAL A 791 25.18 -3.73 -5.37
N LYS A 792 24.94 -4.98 -5.78
CA LYS A 792 24.27 -5.97 -4.92
C LYS A 792 25.09 -6.20 -3.66
N GLN A 793 24.39 -6.33 -2.53
CA GLN A 793 24.99 -6.63 -1.23
C GLN A 793 25.29 -8.13 -1.11
N ALA A 794 26.43 -8.48 -0.53
CA ALA A 794 26.76 -9.87 -0.25
C ALA A 794 25.88 -10.43 0.88
N THR A 795 25.60 -11.73 0.82
CA THR A 795 24.76 -12.42 1.81
C THR A 795 25.46 -13.62 2.39
N GLU A 796 25.02 -14.00 3.59
CA GLU A 796 25.45 -15.20 4.29
C GLU A 796 24.23 -15.99 4.71
N VAL A 797 24.30 -17.32 4.54
CA VAL A 797 23.34 -18.25 5.12
C VAL A 797 24.08 -19.18 6.06
N SER A 798 23.57 -19.33 7.27
CA SER A 798 24.07 -20.30 8.24
C SER A 798 23.02 -21.37 8.51
N LEU A 799 23.47 -22.57 8.88
CA LEU A 799 22.61 -23.70 9.24
C LEU A 799 22.89 -24.11 10.68
N GLU A 800 21.82 -24.37 11.43
CA GLU A 800 21.93 -24.89 12.80
C GLU A 800 20.77 -25.83 13.17
N ASN A 801 21.05 -26.71 14.14
CA ASN A 801 20.02 -27.51 14.80
C ASN A 801 19.37 -26.69 15.90
N VAL A 802 18.05 -26.61 15.88
CA VAL A 802 17.27 -25.95 16.92
C VAL A 802 16.33 -26.96 17.59
N ALA A 803 16.10 -26.75 18.89
CA ALA A 803 15.15 -27.56 19.63
C ALA A 803 13.74 -27.37 19.06
N VAL A 804 13.00 -28.47 18.95
CA VAL A 804 11.59 -28.44 18.60
C VAL A 804 10.79 -27.84 19.78
N PRO A 805 10.00 -26.77 19.58
CA PRO A 805 9.14 -26.24 20.63
C PRO A 805 8.17 -27.32 21.15
N PRO A 806 7.82 -27.34 22.45
CA PRO A 806 6.93 -28.36 23.03
C PRO A 806 5.56 -28.48 22.34
N SER A 807 5.13 -27.46 21.59
CA SER A 807 3.80 -27.32 20.98
C SER A 807 3.61 -28.04 19.65
N THR A 808 4.64 -28.53 18.95
CA THR A 808 4.48 -29.25 17.67
C THR A 808 4.27 -30.76 17.82
N ARG A 809 3.92 -31.25 19.03
CA ARG A 809 3.62 -32.66 19.26
C ARG A 809 2.23 -33.01 18.73
N THR A 810 2.17 -33.80 17.66
CA THR A 810 0.91 -34.35 17.12
C THR A 810 0.16 -35.17 18.20
N PRO A 811 -1.13 -34.90 18.45
CA PRO A 811 -1.93 -35.73 19.36
C PRO A 811 -2.05 -37.17 18.84
N GLY A 812 -1.59 -38.15 19.61
CA GLY A 812 -1.72 -39.59 19.29
C GLY A 812 -0.40 -40.38 19.21
N HIS A 813 0.75 -39.71 19.11
CA HIS A 813 2.07 -40.37 19.09
C HIS A 813 2.74 -40.28 20.47
N VAL A 814 2.45 -41.26 21.34
CA VAL A 814 2.99 -41.31 22.72
C VAL A 814 4.47 -41.71 22.81
N ASN A 815 5.14 -41.97 21.70
CA ASN A 815 6.59 -42.21 21.62
C ASN A 815 7.22 -41.30 20.56
N ALA A 816 7.36 -40.01 20.87
CA ALA A 816 7.92 -39.03 19.93
C ALA A 816 9.44 -39.23 19.79
N VAL A 817 9.88 -39.74 18.64
CA VAL A 817 11.25 -39.52 18.15
C VAL A 817 11.47 -38.02 18.09
N VAL A 818 12.54 -37.51 18.71
CA VAL A 818 12.93 -36.10 18.59
C VAL A 818 13.37 -35.90 17.14
N VAL A 819 12.48 -35.39 16.30
CA VAL A 819 12.81 -35.03 14.92
C VAL A 819 13.66 -33.76 14.98
N PRO A 820 14.87 -33.72 14.40
CA PRO A 820 15.67 -32.51 14.39
C PRO A 820 14.96 -31.42 13.58
N ARG A 821 14.88 -30.20 14.12
CA ARG A 821 14.44 -29.01 13.39
C ARG A 821 15.69 -28.26 12.95
N ILE A 822 15.77 -27.94 11.66
CA ILE A 822 16.91 -27.23 11.09
C ILE A 822 16.49 -25.78 10.81
N MET A 823 17.32 -24.83 11.22
CA MET A 823 17.13 -23.42 10.94
C MET A 823 18.21 -22.94 9.97
N ALA A 824 17.79 -22.32 8.87
CA ALA A 824 18.67 -21.49 8.07
C ALA A 824 18.50 -20.02 8.49
N THR A 825 19.59 -19.32 8.79
CA THR A 825 19.57 -17.88 9.06
C THR A 825 20.23 -17.15 7.90
N LEU A 826 19.46 -16.34 7.19
CA LEU A 826 19.91 -15.51 6.08
C LEU A 826 20.09 -14.07 6.54
N SER A 827 21.31 -13.55 6.33
CA SER A 827 21.64 -12.16 6.58
C SER A 827 22.43 -11.57 5.41
N ASP A 828 22.56 -10.25 5.38
CA ASP A 828 23.67 -9.66 4.66
C ASP A 828 24.99 -9.74 5.45
N VAL A 829 26.11 -9.43 4.80
CA VAL A 829 27.44 -9.39 5.44
C VAL A 829 27.60 -8.31 6.53
N GLY A 830 26.58 -7.47 6.73
CA GLY A 830 26.50 -6.52 7.85
C GLY A 830 25.64 -7.05 9.00
N ASP A 831 25.40 -8.36 9.06
CA ASP A 831 24.56 -9.06 10.04
C ASP A 831 23.10 -8.61 10.07
N ARG A 832 22.61 -7.93 9.01
CA ARG A 832 21.20 -7.56 8.95
C ARG A 832 20.37 -8.75 8.48
N PRO A 833 19.36 -9.18 9.27
CA PRO A 833 18.51 -10.29 8.86
C PRO A 833 17.72 -9.93 7.60
N LEU A 834 17.59 -10.91 6.69
CA LEU A 834 16.82 -10.75 5.46
C LEU A 834 15.50 -11.53 5.58
N GLY A 835 14.44 -10.85 6.00
CA GLY A 835 13.09 -11.40 6.05
C GLY A 835 12.40 -11.44 4.67
N GLU A 836 11.33 -12.22 4.57
CA GLU A 836 10.53 -12.41 3.34
C GLU A 836 11.34 -12.93 2.15
N LYS A 837 12.42 -13.68 2.41
CA LYS A 837 13.27 -14.29 1.38
C LYS A 837 13.09 -15.78 1.33
N ASN A 838 13.01 -16.33 0.12
CA ASN A 838 12.95 -17.77 -0.07
C ASN A 838 14.34 -18.38 0.01
N VAL A 839 14.48 -19.35 0.92
CA VAL A 839 15.64 -20.22 1.07
C VAL A 839 15.22 -21.61 0.61
N PHE A 840 15.96 -22.17 -0.34
CA PHE A 840 15.77 -23.52 -0.82
C PHE A 840 16.59 -24.48 0.03
N PHE A 841 15.99 -25.59 0.43
CA PHE A 841 16.65 -26.68 1.13
C PHE A 841 16.72 -27.88 0.20
N ASN A 842 17.92 -28.33 -0.13
CA ASN A 842 18.17 -29.65 -0.72
C ASN A 842 18.52 -30.62 0.41
N VAL A 843 17.69 -31.64 0.59
CA VAL A 843 17.87 -32.66 1.62
C VAL A 843 18.17 -33.98 0.94
N THR A 844 19.27 -34.63 1.31
CA THR A 844 19.67 -35.94 0.79
C THR A 844 20.01 -36.87 1.94
N GLY A 845 19.39 -38.05 1.97
CA GLY A 845 19.58 -39.03 3.03
C GLY A 845 19.43 -40.48 2.57
N PRO A 846 19.39 -41.44 3.51
CA PRO A 846 19.49 -42.87 3.22
C PRO A 846 18.35 -43.46 2.37
N GLU A 847 17.14 -42.86 2.41
CA GLU A 847 15.95 -43.34 1.68
C GLU A 847 15.47 -42.38 0.58
N GLY A 848 16.22 -41.32 0.27
CA GLY A 848 15.90 -40.43 -0.83
C GLY A 848 16.40 -39.00 -0.66
N SER A 849 16.09 -38.18 -1.66
CA SER A 849 16.38 -36.76 -1.67
C SER A 849 15.13 -35.98 -2.05
N PHE A 850 14.96 -34.80 -1.46
CA PHE A 850 13.89 -33.85 -1.83
C PHE A 850 14.37 -32.42 -1.72
N SER A 851 13.68 -31.51 -2.39
CA SER A 851 13.93 -30.07 -2.31
C SER A 851 12.68 -29.36 -1.82
N VAL A 852 12.83 -28.35 -0.97
CA VAL A 852 11.71 -27.52 -0.48
C VAL A 852 12.12 -26.06 -0.41
N ALA A 853 11.20 -25.15 -0.71
CA ALA A 853 11.42 -23.71 -0.55
C ALA A 853 10.66 -23.20 0.69
N LEU A 854 11.34 -22.47 1.55
CA LEU A 854 10.77 -21.88 2.76
C LEU A 854 11.11 -20.40 2.84
N ILE A 855 10.18 -19.60 3.35
CA ILE A 855 10.36 -18.16 3.52
C ILE A 855 10.97 -17.83 4.89
N THR A 856 11.93 -16.91 4.92
CA THR A 856 12.52 -16.37 6.13
C THR A 856 11.55 -15.45 6.88
N ASP A 857 11.55 -15.52 8.21
CA ASP A 857 10.83 -14.57 9.07
C ASP A 857 11.55 -13.22 9.21
N TYR A 858 10.99 -12.30 10.00
CA TYR A 858 11.59 -10.98 10.29
C TYR A 858 13.05 -11.02 10.79
N ALA A 859 13.50 -12.13 11.36
CA ALA A 859 14.87 -12.33 11.85
C ALA A 859 15.74 -13.10 10.84
N GLY A 860 15.29 -13.24 9.60
CA GLY A 860 16.03 -13.93 8.54
C GLY A 860 16.00 -15.45 8.67
N ARG A 861 15.10 -16.02 9.47
CA ARG A 861 15.11 -17.46 9.81
C ARG A 861 14.11 -18.24 8.98
N ALA A 862 14.57 -19.27 8.28
CA ALA A 862 13.73 -20.27 7.62
C ALA A 862 13.86 -21.60 8.36
N PHE A 863 12.74 -22.20 8.75
CA PHE A 863 12.73 -23.41 9.57
C PHE A 863 12.26 -24.63 8.79
N LEU A 864 13.19 -25.56 8.54
CA LEU A 864 12.90 -26.87 8.00
C LEU A 864 12.45 -27.79 9.13
N ASP A 865 11.14 -27.99 9.23
CA ASP A 865 10.51 -28.92 10.18
C ASP A 865 9.98 -30.14 9.43
N PHE A 866 10.72 -31.26 9.52
CA PHE A 866 10.38 -32.50 8.83
C PHE A 866 9.03 -33.09 9.27
N ALA A 867 8.56 -32.80 10.49
CA ALA A 867 7.25 -33.27 10.95
C ALA A 867 6.08 -32.53 10.26
N THR A 868 6.35 -31.37 9.65
CA THR A 868 5.34 -30.58 8.94
C THR A 868 5.41 -30.74 7.42
N LEU A 869 6.53 -31.21 6.87
CA LEU A 869 6.79 -31.20 5.42
C LEU A 869 6.48 -32.51 4.70
N GLN A 870 6.37 -33.62 5.43
CA GLN A 870 6.03 -34.92 4.88
C GLN A 870 4.97 -35.60 5.75
N GLU A 871 4.11 -36.42 5.12
CA GLU A 871 3.10 -37.22 5.85
C GLU A 871 3.75 -38.29 6.75
N GLU A 872 4.97 -38.72 6.42
CA GLU A 872 5.73 -39.72 7.17
C GLU A 872 7.02 -39.12 7.77
N PRO A 873 7.41 -39.49 9.00
CA PRO A 873 8.67 -39.03 9.61
C PRO A 873 9.89 -39.48 8.81
N LEU A 874 10.94 -38.65 8.78
CA LEU A 874 12.21 -39.07 8.19
C LEU A 874 12.77 -40.31 8.89
N PRO A 875 13.22 -41.34 8.13
CA PRO A 875 13.94 -42.48 8.68
C PRO A 875 15.17 -42.04 9.49
N GLY A 876 15.49 -42.80 10.53
CA GLY A 876 16.74 -42.60 11.27
C GLY A 876 17.96 -42.72 10.36
N GLY A 877 18.87 -41.75 10.43
CA GLY A 877 20.06 -41.74 9.59
C GLY A 877 20.70 -40.37 9.44
N ARG A 878 21.77 -40.31 8.67
CA ARG A 878 22.53 -39.09 8.40
C ARG A 878 22.06 -38.43 7.10
N TYR A 879 21.64 -37.18 7.20
CA TYR A 879 21.15 -36.36 6.10
C TYR A 879 22.14 -35.24 5.81
N GLN A 880 22.40 -34.99 4.53
CA GLN A 880 23.02 -33.75 4.07
C GLN A 880 21.91 -32.75 3.78
N VAL A 881 21.99 -31.56 4.37
CA VAL A 881 21.09 -30.45 4.10
C VAL A 881 21.90 -29.28 3.59
N GLU A 882 21.52 -28.80 2.42
CA GLU A 882 22.07 -27.60 1.79
C GLU A 882 20.97 -26.53 1.73
N ALA A 883 21.24 -25.37 2.31
CA ALA A 883 20.40 -24.18 2.18
C ALA A 883 21.00 -23.26 1.10
N LEU A 884 20.17 -22.82 0.16
CA LEU A 884 20.55 -21.97 -0.96
C LEU A 884 19.64 -20.74 -1.02
N PHE A 885 20.23 -19.56 -1.13
CA PHE A 885 19.53 -18.31 -1.36
C PHE A 885 19.95 -17.70 -2.69
N SER A 886 18.95 -17.37 -3.53
CA SER A 886 19.11 -16.72 -4.82
C SER A 886 20.05 -17.48 -5.80
N GLY A 887 20.30 -16.92 -6.98
CA GLY A 887 21.12 -17.50 -8.03
C GLY A 887 20.50 -18.73 -8.73
N ALA A 888 21.35 -19.54 -9.34
CA ALA A 888 20.94 -20.79 -9.97
C ALA A 888 20.92 -21.92 -8.91
N VAL A 889 19.73 -22.34 -8.52
CA VAL A 889 19.51 -23.42 -7.55
C VAL A 889 19.28 -24.72 -8.30
N THR A 890 20.21 -25.67 -8.17
CA THR A 890 20.03 -27.03 -8.70
C THR A 890 19.26 -27.85 -7.67
N LEU A 891 18.06 -28.29 -8.03
CA LEU A 891 17.25 -29.15 -7.18
C LEU A 891 17.77 -30.58 -7.18
N VAL A 892 17.36 -31.39 -6.21
CA VAL A 892 17.73 -32.81 -6.15
C VAL A 892 17.27 -33.61 -7.37
N THR A 893 16.28 -33.10 -8.10
CA THR A 893 15.79 -33.68 -9.37
C THR A 893 16.73 -33.41 -10.56
N GLY A 894 17.72 -32.52 -10.40
CA GLY A 894 18.58 -32.01 -11.45
C GLY A 894 18.00 -30.83 -12.24
N GLU A 895 16.76 -30.42 -11.97
CA GLU A 895 16.17 -29.19 -12.52
C GLU A 895 16.85 -27.96 -11.90
N VAL A 896 17.12 -26.94 -12.71
CA VAL A 896 17.73 -25.68 -12.26
C VAL A 896 16.66 -24.61 -12.20
N VAL A 897 16.42 -24.07 -11.01
CA VAL A 897 15.57 -22.91 -10.79
C VAL A 897 16.45 -21.68 -10.69
N THR A 898 16.25 -20.69 -11.55
CA THR A 898 16.96 -19.42 -11.41
C THR A 898 16.15 -18.52 -10.47
N LEU A 899 16.82 -17.88 -9.54
CA LEU A 899 16.25 -16.92 -8.61
C LEU A 899 17.15 -15.70 -8.72
N ASP A 900 16.66 -14.56 -9.19
CA ASP A 900 17.46 -13.34 -9.15
C ASP A 900 16.88 -12.43 -8.08
N ASP A 901 17.71 -12.01 -7.14
CA ASP A 901 17.35 -10.98 -6.17
C ASP A 901 17.96 -9.67 -6.62
N ASP A 902 17.14 -8.64 -6.84
CA ASP A 902 17.59 -7.34 -7.34
C ASP A 902 18.66 -6.69 -6.45
N ARG A 903 18.67 -6.99 -5.14
CA ARG A 903 19.46 -6.29 -4.11
C ARG A 903 20.63 -7.10 -3.58
N TYR A 904 20.51 -8.42 -3.56
CA TYR A 904 21.41 -9.31 -2.83
C TYR A 904 22.06 -10.36 -3.72
N ASN A 905 23.31 -10.69 -3.44
CA ASN A 905 24.03 -11.77 -4.12
C ASN A 905 23.59 -13.14 -3.59
N PRO A 906 23.77 -14.22 -4.38
CA PRO A 906 23.50 -15.58 -3.93
C PRO A 906 24.45 -16.05 -2.83
N THR A 907 23.97 -16.97 -1.99
CA THR A 907 24.77 -17.63 -0.94
C THR A 907 24.25 -19.04 -0.68
N SER A 908 25.10 -19.92 -0.18
CA SER A 908 24.70 -21.27 0.23
C SER A 908 25.51 -21.78 1.42
N ALA A 909 24.91 -22.70 2.17
CA ALA A 909 25.57 -23.45 3.23
C ALA A 909 25.11 -24.90 3.20
N SER A 910 26.01 -25.82 3.53
CA SER A 910 25.71 -27.24 3.63
C SER A 910 26.19 -27.78 4.97
N GLN A 911 25.37 -28.61 5.60
CA GLN A 911 25.72 -29.27 6.86
C GLN A 911 25.09 -30.67 6.91
N PHE A 912 25.72 -31.57 7.68
CA PHE A 912 25.17 -32.89 7.96
C PHE A 912 24.38 -32.88 9.27
N PHE A 913 23.28 -33.60 9.28
CA PHE A 913 22.36 -33.72 10.40
C PHE A 913 22.00 -35.18 10.63
N ASP A 914 21.99 -35.61 11.88
CA ASP A 914 21.62 -36.98 12.26
C ASP A 914 20.19 -36.99 12.80
N VAL A 915 19.32 -37.79 12.17
CA VAL A 915 17.99 -38.12 12.67
C VAL A 915 18.11 -39.38 13.53
N PRO A 916 17.74 -39.33 14.83
CA PRO A 916 17.78 -40.51 15.68
C PRO A 916 16.88 -41.61 15.13
N GLY A 917 17.39 -42.85 15.02
CA GLY A 917 16.54 -44.00 14.68
C GLY A 917 15.51 -44.28 15.76
N THR A 918 14.33 -44.75 15.36
CA THR A 918 13.35 -45.34 16.28
C THR A 918 14.04 -46.45 17.09
N PRO A 919 13.99 -46.43 18.43
CA PRO A 919 14.49 -47.53 19.23
C PRO A 919 13.79 -48.81 18.77
N THR A 920 14.56 -49.82 18.36
CA THR A 920 14.02 -51.16 18.14
C THR A 920 13.32 -51.60 19.42
N ALA A 921 12.06 -52.00 19.30
CA ALA A 921 11.32 -52.61 20.39
C ALA A 921 12.16 -53.76 20.96
N ILE A 922 12.40 -53.73 22.27
CA ILE A 922 12.97 -54.87 22.99
C ILE A 922 12.00 -56.03 22.77
N ASP A 923 12.50 -57.11 22.17
CA ASP A 923 11.79 -58.37 21.99
C ASP A 923 11.25 -58.86 23.35
N PRO A 924 9.94 -59.12 23.53
CA PRO A 924 9.41 -59.73 24.75
C PRO A 924 9.86 -61.20 24.96
N GLY A 925 10.76 -61.72 24.13
CA GLY A 925 11.08 -63.14 24.01
C GLY A 925 12.35 -63.67 24.67
N GLU A 926 12.91 -63.02 25.69
CA GLU A 926 13.97 -63.64 26.50
C GLU A 926 13.65 -63.50 28.01
N GLN A 927 12.93 -64.50 28.54
CA GLN A 927 12.92 -64.74 29.98
C GLN A 927 14.27 -65.30 30.39
N PRO A 928 14.99 -64.69 31.36
CA PRO A 928 16.02 -65.40 32.10
C PRO A 928 15.33 -66.42 33.02
N GLU A 929 15.82 -67.66 33.04
CA GLU A 929 15.45 -68.69 34.00
C GLU A 929 15.60 -68.21 35.46
N PRO A 930 14.81 -68.74 36.40
CA PRO A 930 14.98 -68.43 37.82
C PRO A 930 16.24 -69.08 38.36
N ASP A 931 17.19 -68.26 38.83
CA ASP A 931 18.31 -68.70 39.65
C ASP A 931 17.80 -68.92 41.09
N ASP A 932 17.64 -70.18 41.46
CA ASP A 932 17.37 -70.62 42.83
C ASP A 932 18.69 -70.52 43.63
N GLY A 933 18.86 -69.45 44.41
CA GLY A 933 20.11 -69.27 45.18
C GLY A 933 20.10 -68.12 46.18
N ASP A 934 19.36 -68.32 47.26
CA ASP A 934 19.53 -67.76 48.62
C ASP A 934 20.80 -66.91 48.91
N ASP A 935 20.65 -65.60 49.12
CA ASP A 935 21.08 -64.96 50.38
C ASP A 935 20.58 -63.51 50.46
N SER A 936 19.69 -63.26 51.42
CA SER A 936 19.36 -61.92 51.94
C SER A 936 20.42 -61.55 53.01
N PRO A 937 20.69 -60.27 53.40
CA PRO A 937 19.62 -59.43 53.96
C PRO A 937 19.80 -57.88 53.90
N PHE A 938 18.72 -57.20 54.33
CA PHE A 938 18.59 -55.78 54.73
C PHE A 938 18.27 -54.75 53.63
N LYS A 939 16.99 -54.39 53.46
CA LYS A 939 16.13 -53.45 54.24
C LYS A 939 16.20 -52.01 53.70
N LEU A 940 15.11 -51.51 53.12
CA LEU A 940 14.53 -50.21 53.52
C LEU A 940 13.07 -50.01 53.02
N TYR A 941 12.15 -50.04 53.99
CA TYR A 941 10.91 -49.27 54.16
C TYR A 941 10.07 -48.78 52.96
N MET A 942 8.88 -49.37 52.83
CA MET A 942 7.57 -48.70 52.56
C MET A 942 7.10 -47.92 53.82
N PRO A 943 6.11 -46.97 53.80
CA PRO A 943 4.84 -46.99 53.03
C PRO A 943 4.37 -45.65 52.40
N ILE A 944 3.69 -45.64 51.24
CA ILE A 944 2.22 -45.73 50.95
C ILE A 944 1.35 -44.66 51.67
N ILE A 945 0.62 -43.83 50.89
CA ILE A 945 -0.87 -43.76 50.79
C ILE A 945 -1.31 -42.52 49.96
N THR A 946 -1.83 -42.84 48.78
CA THR A 946 -2.95 -42.25 48.00
C THR A 946 -3.64 -40.95 48.47
N ARG A 947 -3.87 -40.01 47.55
CA ARG A 947 -5.10 -39.94 46.72
C ARG A 947 -4.88 -39.04 45.51
#